data_AF-A0A1B8CEQ2-F1
#
_entry.id   AF-A0A1B8CEQ2-F1
#
_cell.length_a   1.000
_cell.length_b   1.000
_cell.length_c   1.000
_cell.angle_alpha   90.00
_cell.angle_beta   90.00
_cell.angle_gamma   90.00
#
_symmetry.space_group_name_H-M   'P 1'
#
loop_
_entity.id
_entity.type
_entity.pdbx_description
1 polymer ?
#
loop_
_entity_poly.entity_id
_entity_poly.type
_entity_poly.pdbx_seq_one_letter_code
_entity_poly.pdbx_strand_id
1 'polypeptide(L)'
;MDAVVFEDSPLASYFEGEGDGDKSDTSSSDEKQNEPSSTNSSPSFAPRGRPTVPSRFRHKLISPLRISVPQATAATVIRNTYSEALNSRLGKADNTKFQERFRYIIVASQLLNDRQYHGQGYGSKSPPRSSEDAPVTSLKTFSPRGAAVTASVAFGVSWMIRWGSAGRDWISVTLRCIIIAALLVAGAIIGQAYLRRKWLLYLREQNITEATRLVGQTQDLDSAVTAALSLIQEVELVSRGYRLSLPLPPITRLEDRSQARRCLQLRRALFDSAIDLMRRYHQGYLALQPLTEPLNLEKYYDIYDITTIDMQEALTEYTKDEFEDYESLRVLKILISRFVTLRKLFLCCLLALEADGGKEDFTRWRTALDEIKGLSDVASIADGRVRSVFEQEESFPVPTTPKSPLTPGRERWRSQLRKLNTLSTGIRSLQAKMHVLREESDKTLDESEDISQLGPHLMIQYDAIGVDLRSLMKEWEAGKAALANTIDRNERRISSMSGLLSPTTSLGGLTSVEEGTPADALKALNGESRLSPELSSENEEVFEAIGLPRPGIGPRSTLTREERIVKMKEDRVKRETARETAEASTKMLLLEARLEQANLLKKVVDAIKDLVQDCNFDCNDSGIALQAMDNSHVALVSMMLKAEGFSPYRCDRNIALGVNLTSLTKVLRAAQNEDILTIKAEDAPDVLNLVFESSDSDRLSEYDLKLMDIDQEHLGIPETEYSATVSMPSAEFKRICMDLMALSESVSIEASKDGVKFSCAGDIGNGAVTLRSHTNVDKPENNVEIELTDSVALTFSLKYLVNFCKASGLSGTVKLCLSPEVPLLVEYALAGSSYLRFYLAPKIGDDE
;
A
#
# COMPACT_ATOMS: atom_id res chain seq x y z
N MET A 1 36.83 -40.71 -14.21
CA MET A 1 36.50 -40.37 -15.61
C MET A 1 36.99 -38.97 -15.81
N ASP A 2 38.21 -38.85 -16.34
CA ASP A 2 38.87 -37.56 -16.53
C ASP A 2 38.29 -36.90 -17.79
N ALA A 3 37.88 -35.64 -17.66
CA ALA A 3 37.26 -34.89 -18.73
C ALA A 3 38.31 -34.51 -19.79
N VAL A 4 38.18 -35.10 -20.97
CA VAL A 4 38.96 -34.71 -22.16
C VAL A 4 38.46 -33.35 -22.64
N VAL A 5 39.32 -32.33 -22.57
CA VAL A 5 39.06 -30.99 -23.13
C VAL A 5 39.82 -30.89 -24.46
N PHE A 6 39.10 -30.63 -25.55
CA PHE A 6 39.67 -30.50 -26.88
C PHE A 6 40.46 -29.18 -27.02
N GLU A 7 41.62 -29.23 -27.68
CA GLU A 7 42.62 -28.15 -27.78
C GLU A 7 42.08 -26.84 -28.42
N ASP A 8 40.96 -26.89 -29.15
CA ASP A 8 40.36 -25.73 -29.80
C ASP A 8 39.27 -25.02 -28.96
N SER A 9 39.14 -25.38 -27.68
CA SER A 9 38.20 -24.76 -26.75
C SER A 9 38.76 -23.45 -26.15
N PRO A 10 37.97 -22.36 -26.09
CA PRO A 10 38.40 -21.08 -25.50
C PRO A 10 38.79 -21.15 -24.01
N LEU A 11 38.53 -22.28 -23.33
CA LEU A 11 38.91 -22.57 -21.95
C LEU A 11 40.38 -23.00 -21.77
N ALA A 12 41.07 -23.47 -22.82
CA ALA A 12 42.46 -23.93 -22.73
C ALA A 12 43.43 -22.79 -22.38
N SER A 13 43.15 -21.58 -22.88
CA SER A 13 43.98 -20.37 -22.66
C SER A 13 44.04 -19.89 -21.21
N TYR A 14 43.16 -20.37 -20.34
CA TYR A 14 43.07 -19.93 -18.94
C TYR A 14 43.96 -20.73 -17.98
N PHE A 15 44.51 -21.86 -18.44
CA PHE A 15 45.30 -22.79 -17.60
C PHE A 15 46.82 -22.78 -17.90
N GLU A 16 47.28 -22.03 -18.90
CA GLU A 16 48.71 -21.83 -19.15
C GLU A 16 49.20 -20.53 -18.49
N GLY A 17 49.78 -20.67 -17.31
CA GLY A 17 50.43 -19.57 -16.60
C GLY A 17 51.57 -20.10 -15.74
N GLU A 18 52.65 -20.53 -16.39
CA GLU A 18 53.90 -20.98 -15.75
C GLU A 18 54.81 -19.78 -15.43
N GLY A 19 55.49 -19.86 -14.28
CA GLY A 19 56.38 -18.82 -13.77
C GLY A 19 57.84 -18.98 -14.21
N ASP A 20 58.55 -17.85 -14.25
CA ASP A 20 60.01 -17.70 -14.18
C ASP A 20 60.27 -16.18 -13.96
N GLY A 21 61.25 -15.66 -13.23
CA GLY A 21 62.58 -16.19 -12.92
C GLY A 21 63.66 -15.19 -13.35
N ASP A 22 63.93 -14.20 -12.49
CA ASP A 22 65.22 -13.52 -12.29
C ASP A 22 65.76 -12.41 -13.25
N LYS A 23 66.41 -11.42 -12.58
CA LYS A 23 67.55 -10.53 -12.95
C LYS A 23 67.42 -9.18 -13.71
N SER A 24 67.81 -8.13 -12.94
CA SER A 24 68.77 -7.03 -13.17
C SER A 24 68.53 -5.99 -14.27
N ASP A 25 68.31 -4.71 -13.91
CA ASP A 25 69.40 -3.71 -13.80
C ASP A 25 68.90 -2.29 -13.41
N THR A 26 69.72 -1.64 -12.57
CA THR A 26 70.07 -0.21 -12.38
C THR A 26 69.40 0.86 -13.29
N SER A 27 69.10 2.10 -12.89
CA SER A 27 69.74 3.03 -11.94
C SER A 27 68.90 4.30 -11.70
N SER A 28 69.12 4.89 -10.52
CA SER A 28 69.33 6.33 -10.22
C SER A 28 68.16 7.31 -10.02
N SER A 29 68.17 7.88 -8.79
CA SER A 29 67.98 9.30 -8.37
C SER A 29 66.63 9.97 -8.61
N ASP A 30 65.96 10.69 -7.69
CA ASP A 30 66.34 11.48 -6.51
C ASP A 30 65.01 11.83 -5.77
N GLU A 31 64.87 11.53 -4.47
CA GLU A 31 65.03 12.42 -3.30
C GLU A 31 63.73 13.05 -2.71
N LYS A 32 63.70 13.04 -1.36
CA LYS A 32 62.90 13.79 -0.35
C LYS A 32 61.57 13.17 0.10
N GLN A 33 61.56 12.37 1.19
CA GLN A 33 61.64 12.71 2.64
C GLN A 33 60.43 13.48 3.19
N ASN A 34 59.54 12.80 3.93
CA ASN A 34 59.33 12.97 5.38
C ASN A 34 58.12 12.16 5.91
N GLU A 35 58.41 11.18 6.78
CA GLU A 35 57.56 10.68 7.88
C GLU A 35 57.87 11.47 9.18
N PRO A 36 57.24 11.29 10.38
CA PRO A 36 56.30 10.24 10.89
C PRO A 36 55.02 10.87 11.54
N SER A 37 54.02 10.23 12.18
CA SER A 37 54.01 9.15 13.18
C SER A 37 52.57 8.66 13.51
N SER A 38 52.42 7.33 13.62
CA SER A 38 51.59 6.49 14.54
C SER A 38 50.16 6.89 14.98
N THR A 39 49.19 5.99 14.74
CA THR A 39 48.58 5.12 15.79
C THR A 39 47.55 4.13 15.20
N ASN A 40 47.48 2.94 15.81
CA ASN A 40 46.70 1.76 15.45
C ASN A 40 45.18 1.90 15.65
N SER A 41 44.37 1.42 14.69
CA SER A 41 43.09 0.75 14.96
C SER A 41 42.64 -0.15 13.78
N SER A 42 42.11 -1.32 14.12
CA SER A 42 41.67 -2.45 13.28
C SER A 42 40.33 -2.17 12.55
N PRO A 43 39.91 -3.00 11.58
CA PRO A 43 39.26 -2.53 10.35
C PRO A 43 37.73 -2.39 10.43
N SER A 44 37.22 -1.33 9.81
CA SER A 44 35.81 -1.10 9.49
C SER A 44 35.45 -1.74 8.14
N PHE A 45 34.42 -2.59 8.12
CA PHE A 45 33.96 -3.39 6.99
C PHE A 45 33.01 -2.65 6.03
N ALA A 46 33.20 -1.36 5.78
CA ALA A 46 32.42 -0.66 4.74
C ALA A 46 33.20 0.49 4.10
N PRO A 47 33.32 0.55 2.75
CA PRO A 47 34.04 1.62 2.09
C PRO A 47 33.19 2.90 2.09
N ARG A 48 33.70 3.95 2.73
CA ARG A 48 33.23 5.33 2.54
C ARG A 48 34.25 6.10 1.72
N GLY A 49 33.96 6.31 0.45
CA GLY A 49 34.75 7.13 -0.47
C GLY A 49 34.24 7.04 -1.91
N ARG A 50 34.30 8.14 -2.65
CA ARG A 50 33.95 8.13 -4.09
C ARG A 50 34.88 7.15 -4.83
N PRO A 51 34.35 6.32 -5.76
CA PRO A 51 35.14 5.30 -6.40
C PRO A 51 36.17 5.97 -7.30
N THR A 52 37.45 5.81 -6.97
CA THR A 52 38.54 6.17 -7.87
C THR A 52 39.22 4.89 -8.32
N VAL A 53 39.18 4.64 -9.63
CA VAL A 53 39.74 3.45 -10.24
C VAL A 53 41.28 3.48 -10.07
N PRO A 54 41.91 2.43 -9.55
CA PRO A 54 43.35 2.42 -9.37
C PRO A 54 44.08 2.51 -10.72
N SER A 55 45.12 3.33 -10.78
CA SER A 55 45.87 3.67 -12.00
C SER A 55 46.54 2.49 -12.71
N ARG A 56 46.58 1.30 -12.10
CA ARG A 56 47.08 0.07 -12.72
C ARG A 56 46.13 -0.54 -13.77
N PHE A 57 44.87 -0.09 -13.84
CA PHE A 57 43.96 -0.46 -14.93
C PHE A 57 44.02 0.48 -16.15
N ARG A 58 44.94 1.47 -16.17
CA ARG A 58 45.01 2.46 -17.27
C ARG A 58 45.79 2.04 -18.51
N HIS A 59 46.44 0.87 -18.55
CA HIS A 59 47.36 0.56 -19.66
C HIS A 59 47.14 -0.71 -20.47
N LYS A 60 46.08 -1.49 -20.22
CA LYS A 60 45.60 -2.51 -21.18
C LYS A 60 44.08 -2.57 -21.15
N LEU A 61 43.44 -1.52 -21.67
CA LEU A 61 42.07 -1.67 -22.16
C LEU A 61 42.17 -2.56 -23.40
N ILE A 62 41.48 -3.70 -23.37
CA ILE A 62 41.16 -4.45 -24.59
C ILE A 62 40.55 -3.44 -25.55
N SER A 63 41.18 -3.27 -26.71
CA SER A 63 40.69 -2.37 -27.75
C SER A 63 39.21 -2.67 -27.98
N PRO A 64 38.31 -1.67 -27.94
CA PRO A 64 36.89 -1.92 -28.19
C PRO A 64 36.79 -2.65 -29.52
N LEU A 65 36.00 -3.73 -29.55
CA LEU A 65 35.72 -4.50 -30.75
C LEU A 65 35.20 -3.51 -31.80
N ARG A 66 36.08 -3.08 -32.70
CA ARG A 66 35.74 -2.17 -33.79
C ARG A 66 34.97 -3.02 -34.78
N ILE A 67 33.66 -3.10 -34.58
CA ILE A 67 32.76 -3.44 -35.67
C ILE A 67 32.98 -2.35 -36.70
N SER A 68 33.63 -2.70 -37.81
CA SER A 68 33.73 -1.83 -38.96
C SER A 68 32.33 -1.67 -39.53
N VAL A 69 31.57 -0.70 -39.00
CA VAL A 69 30.45 -0.14 -39.75
C VAL A 69 31.10 0.42 -41.02
N PRO A 70 30.72 -0.05 -42.22
CA PRO A 70 31.28 0.48 -43.45
C PRO A 70 31.13 1.99 -43.40
N GLN A 71 32.22 2.74 -43.52
CA GLN A 71 32.12 4.17 -43.70
C GLN A 71 31.25 4.37 -44.95
N ALA A 72 30.04 4.87 -44.71
CA ALA A 72 29.13 5.22 -45.78
C ALA A 72 29.88 6.20 -46.67
N THR A 73 30.32 5.74 -47.84
CA THR A 73 30.83 6.59 -48.91
C THR A 73 29.90 7.79 -49.07
N ALA A 74 30.43 8.96 -49.43
CA ALA A 74 29.61 10.15 -49.68
C ALA A 74 28.40 9.82 -50.59
N ALA A 75 28.57 8.90 -51.54
CA ALA A 75 27.51 8.35 -52.38
C ALA A 75 26.41 7.60 -51.60
N THR A 76 26.72 6.80 -50.58
CA THR A 76 25.73 6.15 -49.71
C THR A 76 25.08 7.11 -48.71
N VAL A 77 25.79 8.13 -48.21
CA VAL A 77 25.17 9.18 -47.38
C VAL A 77 24.21 10.01 -48.23
N ILE A 78 24.61 10.36 -49.45
CA ILE A 78 23.78 11.07 -50.42
C ILE A 78 22.60 10.20 -50.89
N ARG A 79 22.83 8.91 -51.16
CA ARG A 79 21.76 7.96 -51.51
C ARG A 79 20.80 7.75 -50.35
N ASN A 80 21.29 7.68 -49.10
CA ASN A 80 20.46 7.55 -47.92
C ASN A 80 19.66 8.82 -47.69
N THR A 81 20.24 10.01 -47.79
CA THR A 81 19.51 11.29 -47.66
C THR A 81 18.50 11.51 -48.78
N TYR A 82 18.80 11.14 -50.04
CA TYR A 82 17.82 11.16 -51.13
C TYR A 82 16.74 10.09 -50.95
N SER A 83 17.09 8.88 -50.50
CA SER A 83 16.12 7.82 -50.23
C SER A 83 15.23 8.11 -49.03
N GLU A 84 15.75 8.79 -48.00
CA GLU A 84 15.00 9.25 -46.82
C GLU A 84 14.15 10.48 -47.13
N ALA A 85 14.56 11.32 -48.09
CA ALA A 85 13.76 12.44 -48.58
C ALA A 85 12.62 11.99 -49.51
N LEU A 86 12.80 10.88 -50.23
CA LEU A 86 11.78 10.28 -51.10
C LEU A 86 10.85 9.30 -50.36
N ASN A 87 11.30 8.71 -49.25
CA ASN A 87 10.47 7.84 -48.42
C ASN A 87 9.56 8.68 -47.52
N SER A 88 8.26 8.68 -47.84
CA SER A 88 7.23 9.31 -47.01
C SER A 88 6.91 8.53 -45.71
N ARG A 89 7.54 7.37 -45.47
CA ARG A 89 7.31 6.48 -44.33
C ARG A 89 8.31 6.77 -43.21
N LEU A 90 7.88 6.68 -41.94
CA LEU A 90 8.79 6.72 -40.81
C LEU A 90 9.63 5.44 -40.73
N GLY A 91 10.84 5.55 -40.17
CA GLY A 91 11.72 4.41 -39.96
C GLY A 91 11.14 3.45 -38.90
N LYS A 92 11.45 2.15 -39.02
CA LYS A 92 10.99 1.11 -38.10
C LYS A 92 11.37 1.40 -36.63
N ALA A 93 12.54 1.98 -36.39
CA ALA A 93 12.99 2.35 -35.05
C ALA A 93 12.18 3.50 -34.42
N ASP A 94 11.75 4.49 -35.22
CA ASP A 94 10.90 5.59 -34.72
C ASP A 94 9.48 5.09 -34.40
N ASN A 95 9.00 4.12 -35.18
CA ASN A 95 7.71 3.45 -34.98
C ASN A 95 7.67 2.66 -33.66
N THR A 96 8.66 1.78 -33.44
CA THR A 96 8.72 0.98 -32.20
C THR A 96 8.90 1.87 -30.98
N LYS A 97 9.77 2.88 -31.05
CA LYS A 97 9.98 3.84 -29.95
C LYS A 97 8.71 4.60 -29.57
N PHE A 98 7.92 4.99 -30.56
CA PHE A 98 6.63 5.65 -30.31
C PHE A 98 5.65 4.69 -29.64
N GLN A 99 5.49 3.48 -30.16
CA GLN A 99 4.58 2.47 -29.58
C GLN A 99 4.97 2.10 -28.15
N GLU A 100 6.26 1.86 -27.89
CA GLU A 100 6.75 1.55 -26.54
C GLU A 100 6.42 2.67 -25.55
N ARG A 101 6.68 3.93 -25.93
CA ARG A 101 6.35 5.09 -25.08
C ARG A 101 4.85 5.23 -24.84
N PHE A 102 4.05 5.09 -25.88
CA PHE A 102 2.60 5.23 -25.78
C PHE A 102 1.99 4.11 -24.91
N ARG A 103 2.38 2.85 -25.16
CA ARG A 103 1.95 1.70 -24.35
C ARG A 103 2.39 1.83 -22.90
N TYR A 104 3.63 2.27 -22.65
CA TYR A 104 4.14 2.48 -21.30
C TYR A 104 3.28 3.46 -20.50
N ILE A 105 2.80 4.57 -21.10
CA ILE A 105 1.92 5.54 -20.42
C ILE A 105 0.63 4.87 -19.93
N ILE A 106 0.01 4.06 -20.79
CA ILE A 106 -1.24 3.35 -20.45
C ILE A 106 -0.98 2.27 -19.39
N VAL A 107 0.03 1.42 -19.57
CA VAL A 107 0.33 0.32 -18.64
C VAL A 107 0.79 0.84 -17.28
N ALA A 108 1.63 1.88 -17.23
CA ALA A 108 2.11 2.47 -15.98
C ALA A 108 1.02 3.22 -15.20
N SER A 109 -0.10 3.58 -15.84
CA SER A 109 -1.20 4.31 -15.20
C SER A 109 -1.98 3.52 -14.16
N GLN A 110 -1.83 2.19 -14.13
CA GLN A 110 -2.64 1.25 -13.33
C GLN A 110 -4.15 1.31 -13.60
N LEU A 111 -4.63 2.02 -14.63
CA LEU A 111 -6.06 2.11 -14.99
C LEU A 111 -6.63 0.79 -15.53
N LEU A 112 -5.75 -0.14 -15.91
CA LEU A 112 -6.07 -1.47 -16.41
C LEU A 112 -6.13 -2.53 -15.30
N ASN A 113 -5.60 -2.24 -14.10
CA ASN A 113 -5.61 -3.18 -12.97
C ASN A 113 -6.97 -3.14 -12.25
N ASP A 114 -7.37 -4.26 -11.65
CA ASP A 114 -8.53 -4.31 -10.78
C ASP A 114 -8.30 -3.49 -9.52
N ARG A 115 -8.85 -2.28 -9.50
CA ARG A 115 -9.10 -1.58 -8.24
C ARG A 115 -10.42 -2.06 -7.70
N GLN A 116 -10.35 -3.02 -6.78
CA GLN A 116 -11.50 -3.34 -5.95
C GLN A 116 -11.88 -2.06 -5.18
N TYR A 117 -13.09 -1.53 -5.41
CA TYR A 117 -13.67 -0.42 -4.63
C TYR A 117 -14.05 -0.85 -3.20
N HIS A 118 -13.18 -1.63 -2.55
CA HIS A 118 -13.19 -1.95 -1.14
C HIS A 118 -12.18 -1.03 -0.45
N GLY A 119 -12.64 -0.32 0.58
CA GLY A 119 -12.01 0.88 1.11
C GLY A 119 -10.50 0.74 1.40
N GLN A 120 -9.70 1.46 0.62
CA GLN A 120 -8.38 1.90 1.05
C GLN A 120 -8.20 3.37 0.65
N GLY A 121 -8.39 4.26 1.63
CA GLY A 121 -7.82 5.60 1.59
C GLY A 121 -6.43 5.57 2.20
N TYR A 122 -5.39 5.95 1.46
CA TYR A 122 -4.51 7.08 1.78
C TYR A 122 -3.52 7.30 0.63
N GLY A 123 -3.38 8.58 0.25
CA GLY A 123 -2.76 9.03 -0.99
C GLY A 123 -1.34 8.54 -1.24
N SER A 124 -1.17 7.89 -2.39
CA SER A 124 0.12 7.89 -3.07
C SER A 124 0.32 9.27 -3.67
N LYS A 125 1.23 10.05 -3.08
CA LYS A 125 1.73 11.27 -3.68
C LYS A 125 2.36 10.90 -5.03
N SER A 126 1.77 11.41 -6.10
CA SER A 126 2.46 11.50 -7.38
C SER A 126 3.78 12.26 -7.20
N PRO A 127 4.84 11.88 -7.94
CA PRO A 127 6.09 12.63 -7.92
C PRO A 127 5.82 14.08 -8.37
N PRO A 128 6.63 15.06 -7.92
CA PRO A 128 6.39 16.46 -8.24
C PRO A 128 6.39 16.65 -9.76
N ARG A 129 5.31 17.26 -10.28
CA ARG A 129 5.21 17.77 -11.64
C ARG A 129 6.45 18.63 -11.92
N SER A 130 7.36 18.16 -12.75
CA SER A 130 8.28 19.03 -13.47
C SER A 130 7.44 19.79 -14.49
N SER A 131 7.20 21.07 -14.23
CA SER A 131 6.78 22.01 -15.25
C SER A 131 7.91 22.17 -16.26
N GLU A 132 8.01 21.23 -17.21
CA GLU A 132 8.62 21.55 -18.49
C GLU A 132 7.56 22.32 -19.27
N ASP A 133 7.69 23.64 -19.23
CA ASP A 133 7.00 24.54 -20.16
C ASP A 133 7.19 23.98 -21.58
N ALA A 134 6.08 23.59 -22.20
CA ALA A 134 6.06 23.39 -23.62
C ALA A 134 6.62 24.67 -24.28
N PRO A 135 7.59 24.56 -25.21
CA PRO A 135 8.03 25.74 -25.93
C PRO A 135 6.83 26.22 -26.74
N VAL A 136 6.18 27.27 -26.25
CA VAL A 136 5.29 28.10 -27.05
C VAL A 136 6.13 28.50 -28.25
N THR A 137 5.85 27.91 -29.41
CA THR A 137 6.40 28.34 -30.69
C THR A 137 5.86 29.72 -30.98
N SER A 138 6.45 30.72 -30.32
CA SER A 138 6.61 32.06 -30.84
C SER A 138 7.22 31.90 -32.23
N LEU A 139 6.42 32.24 -33.24
CA LEU A 139 6.87 32.43 -34.61
C LEU A 139 7.99 33.48 -34.60
N LYS A 140 9.24 33.04 -34.40
CA LYS A 140 10.42 33.83 -34.75
C LYS A 140 10.42 33.93 -36.27
N THR A 141 10.00 35.08 -36.75
CA THR A 141 9.71 35.36 -38.15
C THR A 141 10.91 35.29 -39.07
N PHE A 142 12.17 35.22 -38.60
CA PHE A 142 13.31 34.94 -39.48
C PHE A 142 14.43 34.18 -38.75
N SER A 143 14.65 32.92 -39.14
CA SER A 143 15.89 32.20 -38.87
C SER A 143 16.92 32.55 -39.96
N PRO A 144 18.19 32.85 -39.64
CA PRO A 144 19.22 33.13 -40.64
C PRO A 144 19.46 31.95 -41.58
N ARG A 145 19.17 30.72 -41.12
CA ARG A 145 19.16 29.51 -41.97
C ARG A 145 17.98 29.52 -42.95
N GLY A 146 16.81 30.00 -42.51
CA GLY A 146 15.64 30.18 -43.38
C GLY A 146 15.86 31.25 -44.46
N ALA A 147 16.48 32.38 -44.10
CA ALA A 147 16.82 33.44 -45.05
C ALA A 147 17.86 33.00 -46.10
N ALA A 148 18.87 32.22 -45.70
CA ALA A 148 19.84 31.66 -46.64
C ALA A 148 19.19 30.65 -47.60
N VAL A 149 18.26 29.82 -47.10
CA VAL A 149 17.51 28.88 -47.93
C VAL A 149 16.60 29.62 -48.91
N THR A 150 15.84 30.63 -48.48
CA THR A 150 14.97 31.40 -49.40
C THR A 150 15.77 32.18 -50.43
N ALA A 151 16.92 32.77 -50.08
CA ALA A 151 17.81 33.43 -51.03
C ALA A 151 18.39 32.44 -52.06
N SER A 152 18.80 31.24 -51.63
CA SER A 152 19.31 30.19 -52.52
C SER A 152 18.24 29.65 -53.47
N VAL A 153 17.00 29.50 -52.99
CA VAL A 153 15.85 29.08 -53.81
C VAL A 153 15.48 30.16 -54.81
N ALA A 154 15.43 31.43 -54.40
CA ALA A 154 15.14 32.56 -55.30
C ALA A 154 16.21 32.71 -56.38
N PHE A 155 17.48 32.55 -56.03
CA PHE A 155 18.59 32.54 -56.98
C PHE A 155 18.50 31.35 -57.95
N GLY A 156 18.18 30.15 -57.44
CA GLY A 156 17.96 28.95 -58.25
C GLY A 156 16.79 29.09 -59.23
N VAL A 157 15.67 29.68 -58.79
CA VAL A 157 14.50 29.94 -59.65
C VAL A 157 14.84 30.98 -60.72
N SER A 158 15.52 32.06 -60.36
CA SER A 158 15.98 33.08 -61.32
C SER A 158 16.96 32.49 -62.35
N TRP A 159 17.88 31.63 -61.91
CA TRP A 159 18.79 30.89 -62.77
C TRP A 159 18.06 29.95 -63.74
N MET A 160 17.06 29.21 -63.26
CA MET A 160 16.25 28.31 -64.09
C MET A 160 15.44 29.06 -65.16
N ILE A 161 14.86 30.22 -64.81
CA ILE A 161 14.13 31.08 -65.76
C ILE A 161 15.08 31.62 -66.84
N ARG A 162 16.28 32.07 -66.43
CA ARG A 162 17.31 32.56 -67.37
C ARG A 162 17.86 31.46 -68.26
N TRP A 163 17.99 30.24 -67.73
CA TRP A 163 18.50 29.08 -68.46
C TRP A 163 17.47 28.51 -69.46
N GLY A 164 16.18 28.53 -69.11
CA GLY A 164 15.09 28.16 -69.99
C GLY A 164 14.85 29.15 -71.14
N SER A 165 15.17 30.43 -70.94
CA SER A 165 15.02 31.48 -71.97
C SER A 165 16.26 31.70 -72.85
N ALA A 166 17.42 31.13 -72.51
CA ALA A 166 18.67 31.32 -73.26
C ALA A 166 18.87 30.24 -74.35
N GLY A 167 18.41 30.49 -75.58
CA GLY A 167 18.68 29.63 -76.74
C GLY A 167 18.02 30.15 -78.02
N ARG A 168 18.63 29.90 -79.19
CA ARG A 168 18.14 30.35 -80.50
C ARG A 168 17.32 29.26 -81.24
N ASP A 169 17.46 28.00 -80.82
CA ASP A 169 16.82 26.83 -81.44
C ASP A 169 15.63 26.32 -80.61
N TRP A 170 14.45 26.24 -81.23
CA TRP A 170 13.17 25.85 -80.59
C TRP A 170 13.24 24.51 -79.84
N ILE A 171 13.93 23.50 -80.38
CA ILE A 171 14.07 22.16 -79.79
C ILE A 171 14.88 22.20 -78.48
N SER A 172 15.89 23.06 -78.41
CA SER A 172 16.73 23.20 -77.21
C SER A 172 15.98 23.88 -76.05
N VAL A 173 15.06 24.79 -76.37
CA VAL A 173 14.23 25.51 -75.41
C VAL A 173 13.13 24.60 -74.86
N THR A 174 12.45 23.82 -75.72
CA THR A 174 11.40 22.89 -75.27
C THR A 174 11.96 21.79 -74.35
N LEU A 175 13.12 21.22 -74.66
CA LEU A 175 13.77 20.22 -73.81
C LEU A 175 14.14 20.78 -72.42
N ARG A 176 14.64 22.01 -72.34
CA ARG A 176 14.99 22.67 -71.06
C ARG A 176 13.74 22.97 -70.22
N CYS A 177 12.65 23.41 -70.86
CA CYS A 177 11.37 23.62 -70.17
C CYS A 177 10.81 22.32 -69.58
N ILE A 178 10.93 21.20 -70.30
CA ILE A 178 10.52 19.87 -69.80
C ILE A 178 11.35 19.45 -68.58
N ILE A 179 12.67 19.69 -68.61
CA ILE A 179 13.55 19.39 -67.46
C ILE A 179 13.18 20.23 -66.23
N ILE A 180 12.91 21.53 -66.42
CA ILE A 180 12.50 22.42 -65.32
C ILE A 180 11.14 21.97 -64.75
N ALA A 181 10.17 21.63 -65.61
CA ALA A 181 8.87 21.11 -65.17
C ALA A 181 9.04 19.79 -64.39
N ALA A 182 9.90 18.88 -64.85
CA ALA A 182 10.19 17.63 -64.14
C ALA A 182 10.83 17.87 -62.76
N LEU A 183 11.74 18.85 -62.64
CA LEU A 183 12.35 19.23 -61.35
C LEU A 183 11.34 19.85 -60.38
N LEU A 184 10.38 20.66 -60.88
CA LEU A 184 9.31 21.21 -60.06
C LEU A 184 8.36 20.12 -59.54
N VAL A 185 7.99 19.16 -60.40
CA VAL A 185 7.16 18.00 -60.00
C VAL A 185 7.90 17.14 -58.97
N ALA A 186 9.19 16.86 -59.18
CA ALA A 186 10.00 16.13 -58.20
C ALA A 186 10.10 16.87 -56.85
N GLY A 187 10.29 18.20 -56.88
CA GLY A 187 10.29 19.03 -55.68
C GLY A 187 8.95 19.02 -54.94
N ALA A 188 7.82 19.06 -55.66
CA ALA A 188 6.49 18.95 -55.08
C ALA A 188 6.26 17.59 -54.40
N ILE A 189 6.70 16.49 -55.02
CA ILE A 189 6.60 15.14 -54.44
C ILE A 189 7.43 15.02 -53.16
N ILE A 190 8.68 15.52 -53.18
CA ILE A 190 9.57 15.52 -52.00
C ILE A 190 8.99 16.41 -50.89
N GLY A 191 8.47 17.59 -51.24
CA GLY A 191 7.82 18.49 -50.29
C GLY A 191 6.59 17.86 -49.63
N GLN A 192 5.74 17.19 -50.42
CA GLN A 192 4.59 16.46 -49.91
C GLN A 192 5.00 15.30 -48.98
N ALA A 193 6.05 14.54 -49.33
CA ALA A 193 6.59 13.48 -48.48
C ALA A 193 7.14 14.01 -47.15
N TYR A 194 7.90 15.12 -47.19
CA TYR A 194 8.46 15.77 -46.01
C TYR A 194 7.37 16.33 -45.08
N LEU A 195 6.38 17.05 -45.65
CA LEU A 195 5.24 17.57 -44.89
C LEU A 195 4.46 16.43 -44.24
N ARG A 196 4.15 15.37 -44.98
CA ARG A 196 3.46 14.20 -44.44
C ARG A 196 4.22 13.57 -43.27
N ARG A 197 5.55 13.40 -43.41
CA ARG A 197 6.41 12.87 -42.35
C ARG A 197 6.39 13.75 -41.10
N LYS A 198 6.47 15.07 -41.26
CA LYS A 198 6.39 16.03 -40.14
C LYS A 198 5.03 16.05 -39.47
N TRP A 199 3.95 15.96 -40.25
CA TRP A 199 2.59 15.87 -39.72
C TRP A 199 2.35 14.59 -38.92
N LEU A 200 2.90 13.46 -39.37
CA LEU A 200 2.78 12.18 -38.66
C LEU A 200 3.55 12.22 -37.32
N LEU A 201 4.75 12.79 -37.30
CA LEU A 201 5.51 13.01 -36.06
C LEU A 201 4.74 13.91 -35.08
N TYR A 202 4.19 15.01 -35.57
CA TYR A 202 3.36 15.92 -34.76
C TYR A 202 2.12 15.21 -34.20
N LEU A 203 1.43 14.42 -35.02
CA LEU A 203 0.27 13.63 -34.61
C LEU A 203 0.63 12.64 -33.47
N ARG A 204 1.78 11.98 -33.56
CA ARG A 204 2.27 11.05 -32.55
C ARG A 204 2.62 11.74 -31.23
N GLU A 205 3.29 12.88 -31.30
CA GLU A 205 3.58 13.71 -30.13
C GLU A 205 2.30 14.20 -29.44
N GLN A 206 1.31 14.64 -30.23
CA GLN A 206 0.00 15.00 -29.70
C GLN A 206 -0.70 13.81 -29.02
N ASN A 207 -0.67 12.62 -29.61
CA ASN A 207 -1.25 11.41 -29.00
C ASN A 207 -0.62 11.08 -27.64
N ILE A 208 0.70 11.20 -27.51
CA ILE A 208 1.39 10.98 -26.22
C ILE A 208 0.94 12.01 -25.18
N THR A 209 0.89 13.29 -25.57
CA THR A 209 0.49 14.38 -24.67
C THR A 209 -0.95 14.22 -24.19
N GLU A 210 -1.87 13.94 -25.10
CA GLU A 210 -3.30 13.78 -24.77
C GLU A 210 -3.57 12.46 -24.02
N ALA A 211 -2.85 11.38 -24.32
CA ALA A 211 -2.95 10.14 -23.53
C ALA A 211 -2.50 10.36 -22.09
N THR A 212 -1.43 11.13 -21.88
CA THR A 212 -0.96 11.50 -20.53
C THR A 212 -2.01 12.35 -19.80
N ARG A 213 -2.65 13.28 -20.51
CA ARG A 213 -3.74 14.11 -19.97
C ARG A 213 -4.96 13.26 -19.59
N LEU A 214 -5.39 12.35 -20.47
CA LEU A 214 -6.50 11.43 -20.22
C LEU A 214 -6.23 10.57 -18.99
N VAL A 215 -5.03 10.00 -18.86
CA VAL A 215 -4.63 9.21 -17.70
C VAL A 215 -4.76 10.03 -16.41
N GLY A 216 -4.20 11.24 -16.39
CA GLY A 216 -4.25 12.11 -15.21
C GLY A 216 -5.69 12.45 -14.81
N GLN A 217 -6.52 12.89 -15.76
CA GLN A 217 -7.93 13.23 -15.50
C GLN A 217 -8.76 12.02 -15.05
N THR A 218 -8.50 10.84 -15.61
CA THR A 218 -9.23 9.62 -15.23
C THR A 218 -8.83 9.15 -13.82
N GLN A 219 -7.56 9.28 -13.44
CA GLN A 219 -7.11 9.00 -12.07
C GLN A 219 -7.70 10.00 -11.06
N ASP A 220 -7.76 11.28 -11.43
CA ASP A 220 -8.38 12.34 -10.64
C ASP A 220 -9.88 12.05 -10.42
N LEU A 221 -10.59 11.65 -11.48
CA LEU A 221 -11.98 11.24 -11.44
C LEU A 221 -12.20 10.00 -10.56
N ASP A 222 -11.38 8.95 -10.72
CA ASP A 222 -11.47 7.74 -9.88
C ASP A 222 -11.32 8.08 -8.39
N SER A 223 -10.42 9.01 -8.06
CA SER A 223 -10.24 9.47 -6.68
C SER A 223 -11.49 10.19 -6.14
N ALA A 224 -12.12 11.03 -6.97
CA ALA A 224 -13.34 11.76 -6.61
C ALA A 224 -14.54 10.80 -6.44
N VAL A 225 -14.72 9.85 -7.37
CA VAL A 225 -15.77 8.83 -7.30
C VAL A 225 -15.61 7.95 -6.06
N THR A 226 -14.38 7.54 -5.73
CA THR A 226 -14.10 6.72 -4.54
C THR A 226 -14.41 7.47 -3.25
N ALA A 227 -14.00 8.74 -3.15
CA ALA A 227 -14.29 9.59 -2.00
C ALA A 227 -15.80 9.87 -1.83
N ALA A 228 -16.49 10.10 -2.95
CA ALA A 228 -17.93 10.31 -2.93
C ALA A 228 -18.69 9.04 -2.51
N LEU A 229 -18.29 7.86 -3.01
CA LEU A 229 -18.86 6.58 -2.57
C LEU A 229 -18.63 6.32 -1.08
N SER A 230 -17.44 6.61 -0.55
CA SER A 230 -17.16 6.43 0.88
C SER A 230 -18.00 7.37 1.74
N LEU A 231 -18.15 8.64 1.34
CA LEU A 231 -19.00 9.60 2.05
C LEU A 231 -20.46 9.12 2.10
N ILE A 232 -20.99 8.63 0.98
CA ILE A 232 -22.35 8.08 0.93
C ILE A 232 -22.50 6.89 1.90
N GLN A 233 -21.52 5.99 1.94
CA GLN A 233 -21.51 4.84 2.87
C GLN A 233 -21.45 5.30 4.33
N GLU A 234 -20.58 6.26 4.64
CA GLU A 234 -20.43 6.82 5.99
C GLU A 234 -21.74 7.47 6.48
N VAL A 235 -22.37 8.30 5.65
CA VAL A 235 -23.62 8.98 5.99
C VAL A 235 -24.75 7.98 6.21
N GLU A 236 -24.86 6.94 5.39
CA GLU A 236 -25.86 5.88 5.59
C GLU A 236 -25.63 5.12 6.89
N LEU A 237 -24.39 4.76 7.21
CA LEU A 237 -24.05 4.05 8.44
C LEU A 237 -24.36 4.88 9.68
N VAL A 238 -24.01 6.17 9.66
CA VAL A 238 -24.29 7.11 10.76
C VAL A 238 -25.80 7.32 10.93
N SER A 239 -26.55 7.47 9.84
CA SER A 239 -28.02 7.65 9.90
C SER A 239 -28.75 6.46 10.54
N ARG A 240 -28.15 5.27 10.49
CA ARG A 240 -28.68 4.02 11.07
C ARG A 240 -28.20 3.77 12.50
N GLY A 241 -27.43 4.69 13.07
CA GLY A 241 -26.91 4.59 14.43
C GLY A 241 -25.69 3.70 14.58
N TYR A 242 -25.06 3.26 13.48
CA TYR A 242 -23.77 2.56 13.55
C TYR A 242 -22.65 3.55 13.89
N ARG A 243 -21.72 3.12 14.76
CA ARG A 243 -20.50 3.88 15.04
C ARG A 243 -19.59 3.83 13.81
N LEU A 244 -19.11 4.99 13.36
CA LEU A 244 -18.04 5.10 12.36
C LEU A 244 -16.83 4.31 12.86
N SER A 245 -16.68 3.09 12.37
CA SER A 245 -15.50 2.25 12.56
C SER A 245 -14.88 2.04 11.19
N LEU A 246 -13.55 2.09 11.13
CA LEU A 246 -12.79 1.80 9.93
C LEU A 246 -12.19 0.40 10.14
N PRO A 247 -12.41 -0.55 9.21
CA PRO A 247 -13.18 -0.43 7.97
C PRO A 247 -14.71 -0.42 8.19
N LEU A 248 -15.42 0.27 7.29
CA LEU A 248 -16.89 0.36 7.33
C LEU A 248 -17.53 -1.02 7.09
N PRO A 249 -18.60 -1.40 7.83
CA PRO A 249 -19.21 -2.73 7.71
C PRO A 249 -19.86 -2.98 6.33
N PRO A 250 -19.98 -4.25 5.89
CA PRO A 250 -20.44 -4.61 4.55
C PRO A 250 -21.90 -4.23 4.26
N ILE A 251 -22.14 -3.83 3.01
CA ILE A 251 -23.40 -3.26 2.47
C ILE A 251 -24.60 -4.20 2.62
N THR A 252 -24.39 -5.50 2.78
CA THR A 252 -25.46 -6.47 3.01
C THR A 252 -26.25 -6.22 4.30
N ARG A 253 -25.69 -5.47 5.27
CA ARG A 253 -26.40 -5.00 6.47
C ARG A 253 -27.10 -3.63 6.30
N LEU A 254 -26.95 -3.00 5.13
CA LEU A 254 -27.42 -1.66 4.81
C LEU A 254 -28.62 -1.64 3.84
N GLU A 255 -29.30 -2.75 3.56
CA GLU A 255 -30.47 -2.74 2.66
C GLU A 255 -31.76 -3.10 3.41
N ASP A 256 -32.39 -2.11 4.04
CA ASP A 256 -33.78 -2.21 4.48
C ASP A 256 -34.62 -1.19 3.69
N ARG A 257 -35.66 -1.68 2.99
CA ARG A 257 -36.47 -0.96 1.98
C ARG A 257 -37.32 0.21 2.52
N SER A 258 -37.19 0.59 3.79
CA SER A 258 -38.20 1.40 4.51
C SER A 258 -37.72 2.75 5.07
N GLN A 259 -36.50 3.22 4.76
CA GLN A 259 -35.97 4.49 5.31
C GLN A 259 -35.49 5.50 4.24
N ALA A 260 -35.61 6.79 4.55
CA ALA A 260 -35.29 7.90 3.66
C ALA A 260 -33.78 7.93 3.29
N ARG A 261 -33.50 7.94 1.98
CA ARG A 261 -32.13 7.97 1.42
C ARG A 261 -31.46 9.33 1.62
N ARG A 262 -30.14 9.33 1.83
CA ARG A 262 -29.32 10.54 2.09
C ARG A 262 -28.29 10.78 0.97
N CYS A 263 -27.80 12.02 0.84
CA CYS A 263 -26.89 12.46 -0.23
C CYS A 263 -27.47 12.28 -1.65
N LEU A 264 -28.74 12.66 -1.85
CA LEU A 264 -29.43 12.48 -3.14
C LEU A 264 -28.76 13.26 -4.28
N GLN A 265 -28.22 14.45 -4.01
CA GLN A 265 -27.52 15.25 -5.02
C GLN A 265 -26.22 14.59 -5.47
N LEU A 266 -25.39 14.12 -4.52
CA LEU A 266 -24.17 13.38 -4.84
C LEU A 266 -24.43 12.05 -5.56
N ARG A 267 -25.46 11.30 -5.15
CA ARG A 267 -25.87 10.05 -5.84
C ARG A 267 -26.26 10.30 -7.29
N ARG A 268 -27.09 11.31 -7.55
CA ARG A 268 -27.48 11.70 -8.91
C ARG A 268 -26.28 12.18 -9.72
N ALA A 269 -25.41 12.99 -9.13
CA ALA A 269 -24.20 13.45 -9.79
C ALA A 269 -23.28 12.28 -10.20
N LEU A 270 -23.10 11.27 -9.33
CA LEU A 270 -22.32 10.07 -9.66
C LEU A 270 -22.99 9.21 -10.73
N PHE A 271 -24.31 9.01 -10.63
CA PHE A 271 -25.09 8.26 -11.59
C PHE A 271 -25.03 8.88 -13.00
N ASP A 272 -25.34 10.17 -13.12
CA ASP A 272 -25.33 10.89 -14.39
C ASP A 272 -23.91 10.92 -14.99
N SER A 273 -22.90 11.10 -14.14
CA SER A 273 -21.50 11.08 -14.58
C SER A 273 -21.08 9.70 -15.09
N ALA A 274 -21.46 8.62 -14.40
CA ALA A 274 -21.18 7.26 -14.83
C ALA A 274 -21.80 6.95 -16.19
N ILE A 275 -23.07 7.32 -16.41
CA ILE A 275 -23.76 7.11 -17.70
C ILE A 275 -23.10 7.91 -18.84
N ASP A 276 -22.80 9.19 -18.61
CA ASP A 276 -22.15 10.05 -19.60
C ASP A 276 -20.79 9.46 -20.02
N LEU A 277 -20.01 8.97 -19.05
CA LEU A 277 -18.72 8.33 -19.28
C LEU A 277 -18.87 7.00 -20.02
N MET A 278 -19.75 6.11 -19.55
CA MET A 278 -20.00 4.82 -20.18
C MET A 278 -20.38 4.99 -21.66
N ARG A 279 -21.31 5.91 -21.96
CA ARG A 279 -21.71 6.19 -23.35
C ARG A 279 -20.52 6.66 -24.20
N ARG A 280 -19.67 7.54 -23.66
CA ARG A 280 -18.51 8.06 -24.39
C ARG A 280 -17.42 7.00 -24.59
N TYR A 281 -17.13 6.18 -23.58
CA TYR A 281 -16.17 5.08 -23.67
C TYR A 281 -16.66 3.99 -24.64
N HIS A 282 -17.95 3.67 -24.64
CA HIS A 282 -18.55 2.75 -25.59
C HIS A 282 -18.45 3.26 -27.04
N GLN A 283 -18.72 4.54 -27.29
CA GLN A 283 -18.53 5.15 -28.60
C GLN A 283 -17.07 5.11 -29.06
N GLY A 284 -16.13 5.41 -28.16
CA GLY A 284 -14.69 5.33 -28.47
C GLY A 284 -14.24 3.91 -28.76
N TYR A 285 -14.77 2.93 -28.03
CA TYR A 285 -14.53 1.51 -28.30
C TYR A 285 -14.99 1.12 -29.71
N LEU A 286 -16.23 1.45 -30.09
CA LEU A 286 -16.78 1.16 -31.42
C LEU A 286 -15.98 1.84 -32.56
N ALA A 287 -15.43 3.03 -32.31
CA ALA A 287 -14.62 3.75 -33.29
C ALA A 287 -13.22 3.14 -33.47
N LEU A 288 -12.61 2.60 -32.41
CA LEU A 288 -11.24 2.09 -32.42
C LEU A 288 -11.14 0.59 -32.71
N GLN A 289 -12.10 -0.21 -32.28
CA GLN A 289 -12.13 -1.66 -32.51
C GLN A 289 -11.83 -2.05 -33.98
N PRO A 290 -12.48 -1.45 -35.01
CA PRO A 290 -12.22 -1.84 -36.41
C PRO A 290 -10.83 -1.43 -36.93
N LEU A 291 -10.09 -0.62 -36.18
CA LEU A 291 -8.75 -0.14 -36.54
C LEU A 291 -7.63 -0.97 -35.91
N THR A 292 -7.96 -1.95 -35.07
CA THR A 292 -7.03 -2.82 -34.35
C THR A 292 -6.91 -4.20 -34.98
N GLU A 293 -5.78 -4.88 -34.77
CA GLU A 293 -5.62 -6.27 -35.19
C GLU A 293 -6.32 -7.20 -34.18
N PRO A 294 -7.24 -8.08 -34.61
CA PRO A 294 -8.10 -8.85 -33.70
C PRO A 294 -7.30 -9.77 -32.78
N LEU A 295 -6.25 -10.41 -33.30
CA LEU A 295 -5.39 -11.31 -32.52
C LEU A 295 -4.62 -10.58 -31.41
N ASN A 296 -4.14 -9.36 -31.70
CA ASN A 296 -3.46 -8.54 -30.70
C ASN A 296 -4.44 -8.05 -29.63
N LEU A 297 -5.66 -7.70 -30.03
CA LEU A 297 -6.70 -7.25 -29.11
C LEU A 297 -7.14 -8.35 -28.14
N GLU A 298 -7.39 -9.57 -28.67
CA GLU A 298 -7.72 -10.76 -27.88
C GLU A 298 -6.63 -11.07 -26.84
N LYS A 299 -5.36 -11.00 -27.25
CA LYS A 299 -4.23 -11.14 -26.33
C LYS A 299 -4.25 -10.13 -25.18
N TYR A 300 -4.66 -8.88 -25.42
CA TYR A 300 -4.74 -7.89 -24.34
C TYR A 300 -5.94 -8.15 -23.42
N TYR A 301 -7.05 -8.69 -23.92
CA TYR A 301 -8.16 -9.11 -23.08
C TYR A 301 -7.75 -10.24 -22.14
N ASP A 302 -6.98 -11.21 -22.63
CA ASP A 302 -6.41 -12.29 -21.81
C ASP A 302 -5.42 -11.77 -20.77
N ILE A 303 -4.55 -10.80 -21.13
CA ILE A 303 -3.56 -10.23 -20.20
C ILE A 303 -4.21 -9.46 -19.04
N TYR A 304 -5.39 -8.88 -19.25
CA TYR A 304 -6.09 -8.05 -18.27
C TYR A 304 -7.36 -8.71 -17.72
N ASP A 305 -7.47 -10.03 -17.88
CA ASP A 305 -8.55 -10.88 -17.35
C ASP A 305 -9.97 -10.36 -17.69
N ILE A 306 -10.18 -9.88 -18.92
CA ILE A 306 -11.49 -9.37 -19.36
C ILE A 306 -12.31 -10.53 -19.94
N THR A 307 -13.29 -11.03 -19.18
CA THR A 307 -14.11 -12.16 -19.63
C THR A 307 -15.13 -11.76 -20.69
N THR A 308 -15.59 -12.72 -21.49
CA THR A 308 -16.65 -12.49 -22.49
C THR A 308 -17.97 -12.04 -21.86
N ILE A 309 -18.23 -12.46 -20.63
CA ILE A 309 -19.42 -12.07 -19.85
C ILE A 309 -19.30 -10.59 -19.45
N ASP A 310 -18.15 -10.18 -18.92
CA ASP A 310 -17.89 -8.78 -18.56
C ASP A 310 -18.01 -7.87 -19.78
N MET A 311 -17.54 -8.33 -20.95
CA MET A 311 -17.69 -7.58 -22.20
C MET A 311 -19.15 -7.40 -22.60
N GLN A 312 -19.96 -8.46 -22.53
CA GLN A 312 -21.37 -8.38 -22.86
C GLN A 312 -22.12 -7.44 -21.91
N GLU A 313 -21.85 -7.55 -20.60
CA GLU A 313 -22.48 -6.70 -19.57
C GLU A 313 -22.02 -5.23 -19.66
N ALA A 314 -20.76 -4.99 -20.02
CA ALA A 314 -20.24 -3.64 -20.20
C ALA A 314 -20.79 -2.97 -21.46
N LEU A 315 -21.02 -3.73 -22.54
CA LEU A 315 -21.47 -3.22 -23.83
C LEU A 315 -22.98 -3.11 -23.97
N THR A 316 -23.78 -3.72 -23.08
CA THR A 316 -25.23 -3.52 -23.06
C THR A 316 -25.56 -2.07 -22.73
N GLU A 317 -26.45 -1.45 -23.51
CA GLU A 317 -26.87 -0.08 -23.25
C GLU A 317 -27.72 -0.03 -21.97
N TYR A 318 -27.39 0.90 -21.07
CA TYR A 318 -28.17 1.10 -19.86
C TYR A 318 -29.58 1.59 -20.19
N THR A 319 -30.60 0.84 -19.77
CA THR A 319 -31.98 1.30 -19.79
C THR A 319 -32.35 1.84 -18.42
N LYS A 320 -33.02 2.99 -18.36
CA LYS A 320 -33.45 3.60 -17.08
C LYS A 320 -34.38 2.71 -16.25
N ASP A 321 -35.00 1.71 -16.89
CA ASP A 321 -35.91 0.75 -16.28
C ASP A 321 -35.22 -0.55 -15.82
N GLU A 322 -33.89 -0.68 -15.98
CA GLU A 322 -33.13 -1.89 -15.57
C GLU A 322 -33.16 -2.10 -14.04
N PHE A 323 -33.22 -1.01 -13.27
CA PHE A 323 -33.26 -1.06 -11.81
C PHE A 323 -34.46 -0.30 -11.27
N GLU A 324 -35.24 -0.94 -10.38
CA GLU A 324 -36.33 -0.30 -9.63
C GLU A 324 -35.84 0.90 -8.78
N ASP A 325 -34.55 0.90 -8.42
CA ASP A 325 -33.92 1.90 -7.58
C ASP A 325 -32.52 2.32 -8.06
N TYR A 326 -32.48 3.27 -8.99
CA TYR A 326 -31.26 3.82 -9.59
C TYR A 326 -30.40 4.66 -8.61
N GLU A 327 -30.95 5.06 -7.47
CA GLU A 327 -30.25 5.85 -6.45
C GLU A 327 -29.63 4.96 -5.35
N SER A 328 -29.76 3.62 -5.45
CA SER A 328 -29.17 2.69 -4.49
C SER A 328 -27.65 2.60 -4.61
N LEU A 329 -27.00 2.35 -3.47
CA LEU A 329 -25.54 2.24 -3.41
C LEU A 329 -25.03 1.02 -4.20
N ARG A 330 -25.82 -0.06 -4.22
CA ARG A 330 -25.57 -1.27 -5.01
C ARG A 330 -25.59 -0.96 -6.51
N VAL A 331 -26.62 -0.28 -7.01
CA VAL A 331 -26.71 0.09 -8.44
C VAL A 331 -25.56 1.01 -8.83
N LEU A 332 -25.20 1.95 -7.97
CA LEU A 332 -24.08 2.85 -8.22
C LEU A 332 -22.74 2.09 -8.32
N LYS A 333 -22.49 1.10 -7.46
CA LYS A 333 -21.32 0.23 -7.56
C LYS A 333 -21.32 -0.62 -8.84
N ILE A 334 -22.46 -1.18 -9.22
CA ILE A 334 -22.61 -1.95 -10.47
C ILE A 334 -22.30 -1.06 -11.68
N LEU A 335 -22.85 0.15 -11.73
CA LEU A 335 -22.59 1.11 -12.81
C LEU A 335 -21.12 1.51 -12.89
N ILE A 336 -20.49 1.78 -11.76
CA ILE A 336 -19.05 2.11 -11.70
C ILE A 336 -18.21 0.91 -12.14
N SER A 337 -18.59 -0.31 -11.77
CA SER A 337 -17.93 -1.54 -12.25
C SER A 337 -18.03 -1.68 -13.77
N ARG A 338 -19.23 -1.52 -14.34
CA ARG A 338 -19.45 -1.55 -15.81
C ARG A 338 -18.66 -0.47 -16.53
N PHE A 339 -18.59 0.75 -15.96
CA PHE A 339 -17.73 1.83 -16.46
C PHE A 339 -16.25 1.43 -16.48
N VAL A 340 -15.73 0.84 -15.40
CA VAL A 340 -14.33 0.40 -15.33
C VAL A 340 -14.04 -0.66 -16.40
N THR A 341 -14.95 -1.61 -16.63
CA THR A 341 -14.81 -2.60 -17.69
C THR A 341 -14.79 -1.96 -19.08
N LEU A 342 -15.71 -1.02 -19.37
CA LEU A 342 -15.71 -0.26 -20.63
C LEU A 342 -14.41 0.54 -20.84
N ARG A 343 -13.87 1.14 -19.78
CA ARG A 343 -12.57 1.82 -19.81
C ARG A 343 -11.45 0.83 -20.16
N LYS A 344 -11.41 -0.35 -19.54
CA LYS A 344 -10.42 -1.39 -19.87
C LYS A 344 -10.49 -1.78 -21.34
N LEU A 345 -11.69 -2.00 -21.88
CA LEU A 345 -11.91 -2.32 -23.29
C LEU A 345 -11.34 -1.23 -24.22
N PHE A 346 -11.66 0.04 -23.95
CA PHE A 346 -11.13 1.16 -24.71
C PHE A 346 -9.59 1.26 -24.64
N LEU A 347 -9.00 1.10 -23.45
CA LEU A 347 -7.55 1.15 -23.27
C LEU A 347 -6.85 -0.03 -23.95
N CYS A 348 -7.45 -1.22 -23.95
CA CYS A 348 -6.95 -2.38 -24.70
C CYS A 348 -6.95 -2.12 -26.21
N CYS A 349 -8.01 -1.49 -26.75
CA CYS A 349 -8.02 -1.04 -28.14
C CYS A 349 -6.84 -0.10 -28.43
N LEU A 350 -6.55 0.86 -27.55
CA LEU A 350 -5.39 1.76 -27.71
C LEU A 350 -4.04 1.03 -27.66
N LEU A 351 -3.90 0.01 -26.81
CA LEU A 351 -2.68 -0.81 -26.73
C LEU A 351 -2.46 -1.68 -27.98
N ALA A 352 -3.56 -2.15 -28.58
CA ALA A 352 -3.59 -2.97 -29.79
C ALA A 352 -3.34 -2.19 -31.10
N LEU A 353 -3.30 -0.85 -31.07
CA LEU A 353 -3.03 -0.05 -32.26
C LEU A 353 -1.58 -0.20 -32.79
N GLU A 354 -1.46 -0.44 -34.09
CA GLU A 354 -0.17 -0.54 -34.79
C GLU A 354 0.29 0.81 -35.37
N ALA A 355 1.61 1.02 -35.44
CA ALA A 355 2.23 2.26 -35.89
C ALA A 355 3.23 2.04 -37.02
N ASP A 356 2.80 1.49 -38.15
CA ASP A 356 3.68 1.04 -39.24
C ASP A 356 4.32 2.16 -40.06
N GLY A 357 3.91 3.42 -39.86
CA GLY A 357 4.34 4.56 -40.68
C GLY A 357 3.72 4.55 -42.09
N GLY A 358 2.68 3.72 -42.30
CA GLY A 358 1.95 3.58 -43.55
C GLY A 358 0.96 4.71 -43.84
N LYS A 359 0.15 4.56 -44.90
CA LYS A 359 -0.86 5.59 -45.23
C LYS A 359 -2.03 5.58 -44.25
N GLU A 360 -2.43 4.40 -43.80
CA GLU A 360 -3.51 4.15 -42.84
C GLU A 360 -3.11 4.53 -41.40
N ASP A 361 -1.80 4.60 -41.11
CA ASP A 361 -1.27 5.01 -39.81
C ASP A 361 -1.77 6.40 -39.41
N PHE A 362 -1.84 7.32 -40.38
CA PHE A 362 -2.35 8.67 -40.13
C PHE A 362 -3.84 8.67 -39.74
N THR A 363 -4.67 7.87 -40.39
CA THR A 363 -6.10 7.81 -40.07
C THR A 363 -6.33 7.11 -38.73
N ARG A 364 -5.62 6.00 -38.47
CA ARG A 364 -5.71 5.25 -37.20
C ARG A 364 -5.38 6.13 -35.98
N TRP A 365 -4.22 6.79 -36.00
CA TRP A 365 -3.77 7.63 -34.88
C TRP A 365 -4.46 9.00 -34.83
N ARG A 366 -5.11 9.43 -35.91
CA ARG A 366 -5.99 10.60 -35.87
C ARG A 366 -7.30 10.27 -35.19
N THR A 367 -7.93 9.16 -35.54
CA THR A 367 -9.12 8.67 -34.83
C THR A 367 -8.82 8.43 -33.36
N ALA A 368 -7.69 7.77 -33.02
CA ALA A 368 -7.25 7.61 -31.64
C ALA A 368 -7.11 8.94 -30.90
N LEU A 369 -6.51 9.96 -31.53
CA LEU A 369 -6.35 11.28 -30.93
C LEU A 369 -7.70 11.96 -30.66
N ASP A 370 -8.60 11.92 -31.63
CA ASP A 370 -9.92 12.55 -31.52
C ASP A 370 -10.77 11.86 -30.43
N GLU A 371 -10.70 10.53 -30.33
CA GLU A 371 -11.37 9.76 -29.27
C GLU A 371 -10.78 10.03 -27.87
N ILE A 372 -9.44 10.04 -27.73
CA ILE A 372 -8.74 10.36 -26.47
C ILE A 372 -9.10 11.77 -25.98
N LYS A 373 -9.11 12.77 -26.87
CA LYS A 373 -9.48 14.15 -26.53
C LYS A 373 -10.94 14.25 -26.09
N GLY A 374 -11.86 13.66 -26.85
CA GLY A 374 -13.27 13.68 -26.51
C GLY A 374 -13.54 13.03 -25.15
N LEU A 375 -12.86 11.94 -24.82
CA LEU A 375 -12.94 11.29 -23.50
C LEU A 375 -12.33 12.12 -22.39
N SER A 376 -11.18 12.74 -22.64
CA SER A 376 -10.49 13.65 -21.72
C SER A 376 -11.40 14.83 -21.30
N ASP A 377 -12.13 15.40 -22.24
CA ASP A 377 -13.05 16.51 -21.96
C ASP A 377 -14.27 16.05 -21.15
N VAL A 378 -14.88 14.91 -21.50
CA VAL A 378 -16.01 14.34 -20.73
C VAL A 378 -15.59 13.94 -19.31
N ALA A 379 -14.42 13.32 -19.15
CA ALA A 379 -13.86 12.96 -17.85
C ALA A 379 -13.63 14.19 -16.98
N SER A 380 -13.13 15.29 -17.56
CA SER A 380 -12.95 16.56 -16.85
C SER A 380 -14.25 17.19 -16.40
N ILE A 381 -15.32 17.10 -17.20
CA ILE A 381 -16.64 17.62 -16.86
C ILE A 381 -17.26 16.79 -15.73
N ALA A 382 -17.18 15.46 -15.83
CA ALA A 382 -17.64 14.54 -14.80
C ALA A 382 -16.92 14.76 -13.47
N ASP A 383 -15.59 14.91 -13.50
CA ASP A 383 -14.77 15.18 -12.32
C ASP A 383 -15.19 16.50 -11.66
N GLY A 384 -15.32 17.59 -12.44
CA GLY A 384 -15.79 18.88 -11.93
C GLY A 384 -17.20 18.81 -11.33
N ARG A 385 -18.12 18.05 -11.95
CA ARG A 385 -19.49 17.84 -11.45
C ARG A 385 -19.46 17.14 -10.10
N VAL A 386 -18.78 15.99 -10.00
CA VAL A 386 -18.68 15.21 -8.75
C VAL A 386 -18.00 16.00 -7.65
N ARG A 387 -16.86 16.65 -7.93
CA ARG A 387 -16.12 17.45 -6.94
C ARG A 387 -16.93 18.66 -6.46
N SER A 388 -17.62 19.36 -7.34
CA SER A 388 -18.42 20.53 -6.95
C SER A 388 -19.57 20.18 -6.00
N VAL A 389 -20.23 19.04 -6.22
CA VAL A 389 -21.30 18.55 -5.34
C VAL A 389 -20.71 17.99 -4.04
N PHE A 390 -19.59 17.28 -4.12
CA PHE A 390 -18.86 16.78 -2.96
C PHE A 390 -18.41 17.92 -2.02
N GLU A 391 -17.78 18.97 -2.54
CA GLU A 391 -17.34 20.14 -1.77
C GLU A 391 -18.50 20.92 -1.13
N GLN A 392 -19.67 20.95 -1.79
CA GLN A 392 -20.89 21.53 -1.22
C GLN A 392 -21.41 20.72 -0.03
N GLU A 393 -21.38 19.39 -0.13
CA GLU A 393 -21.78 18.48 0.94
C GLU A 393 -20.75 18.40 2.09
N GLU A 394 -19.48 18.77 1.87
CA GLU A 394 -18.38 18.70 2.87
C GLU A 394 -18.18 19.98 3.72
N SER A 395 -18.93 21.08 3.47
CA SER A 395 -18.52 22.42 3.92
C SER A 395 -18.51 22.68 5.47
N PHE A 396 -17.31 22.66 6.06
CA PHE A 396 -16.75 23.65 7.03
C PHE A 396 -15.20 23.52 7.06
N PRO A 397 -14.40 24.60 6.88
CA PRO A 397 -12.96 24.46 6.74
C PRO A 397 -12.28 24.31 8.11
N VAL A 398 -11.50 23.24 8.28
CA VAL A 398 -10.56 23.11 9.41
C VAL A 398 -9.17 23.55 8.92
N PRO A 399 -8.50 24.53 9.56
CA PRO A 399 -7.18 24.97 9.11
C PRO A 399 -6.11 23.91 9.40
N THR A 400 -5.24 23.69 8.42
CA THR A 400 -4.12 22.73 8.50
C THR A 400 -3.11 23.15 9.57
N THR A 401 -2.82 22.25 10.52
CA THR A 401 -1.76 22.47 11.52
C THR A 401 -0.36 22.32 10.87
N PRO A 402 0.58 23.25 11.09
CA PRO A 402 1.89 23.23 10.43
C PRO A 402 2.83 22.16 11.00
N LYS A 403 3.63 21.57 10.11
CA LYS A 403 4.63 20.53 10.39
C LYS A 403 5.93 21.14 10.91
N SER A 404 6.25 20.93 12.20
CA SER A 404 7.60 21.13 12.76
C SER A 404 7.90 20.05 13.83
N PRO A 405 9.18 19.67 14.03
CA PRO A 405 9.58 18.50 14.82
C PRO A 405 9.38 18.71 16.33
N LEU A 406 9.16 17.59 17.04
CA LEU A 406 8.56 17.51 18.37
C LEU A 406 9.57 17.41 19.51
N THR A 407 9.27 18.10 20.62
CA THR A 407 9.77 17.78 21.96
C THR A 407 8.68 17.01 22.75
N PRO A 408 9.03 16.12 23.70
CA PRO A 408 8.08 15.24 24.41
C PRO A 408 6.98 15.97 25.20
N GLY A 409 7.17 17.27 25.52
CA GLY A 409 6.13 18.11 26.10
C GLY A 409 4.99 18.43 25.13
N ARG A 410 5.29 18.61 23.83
CA ARG A 410 4.29 18.94 22.80
C ARG A 410 3.39 17.76 22.44
N GLU A 411 3.85 16.52 22.60
CA GLU A 411 3.03 15.32 22.36
C GLU A 411 1.90 15.17 23.38
N ARG A 412 2.13 15.54 24.65
CA ARG A 412 1.10 15.55 25.70
C ARG A 412 0.03 16.62 25.46
N TRP A 413 0.42 17.78 24.93
CA TRP A 413 -0.54 18.79 24.49
C TRP A 413 -1.33 18.32 23.26
N ARG A 414 -0.70 17.58 22.34
CA ARG A 414 -1.37 16.99 21.17
C ARG A 414 -2.38 15.90 21.54
N SER A 415 -2.12 15.07 22.56
CA SER A 415 -3.11 14.09 23.03
C SER A 415 -4.34 14.75 23.67
N GLN A 416 -4.17 15.91 24.32
CA GLN A 416 -5.31 16.71 24.82
C GLN A 416 -6.06 17.41 23.68
N LEU A 417 -5.35 17.87 22.63
CA LEU A 417 -5.97 18.38 21.40
C LEU A 417 -6.78 17.30 20.67
N ARG A 418 -6.41 16.01 20.75
CA ARG A 418 -7.23 14.90 20.22
C ARG A 418 -8.58 14.76 20.93
N LYS A 419 -8.71 15.18 22.20
CA LYS A 419 -10.00 15.26 22.90
C LYS A 419 -10.87 16.45 22.47
N LEU A 420 -10.28 17.45 21.82
CA LEU A 420 -11.05 18.48 21.12
C LEU A 420 -11.54 17.96 19.75
N ASN A 421 -10.82 17.01 19.15
CA ASN A 421 -11.30 16.34 17.93
C ASN A 421 -12.55 15.50 18.19
N THR A 422 -12.69 14.83 19.35
CA THR A 422 -13.91 14.09 19.70
C THR A 422 -15.13 15.02 19.84
N LEU A 423 -14.92 16.23 20.37
CA LEU A 423 -15.94 17.27 20.40
C LEU A 423 -16.28 17.78 19.00
N SER A 424 -15.27 17.94 18.14
CA SER A 424 -15.49 18.31 16.73
C SER A 424 -16.28 17.24 15.96
N THR A 425 -16.05 15.95 16.22
CA THR A 425 -16.81 14.85 15.62
C THR A 425 -18.24 14.80 16.17
N GLY A 426 -18.44 15.06 17.45
CA GLY A 426 -19.76 15.16 18.05
C GLY A 426 -20.57 16.33 17.47
N ILE A 427 -19.95 17.50 17.24
CA ILE A 427 -20.58 18.64 16.54
C ILE A 427 -20.95 18.26 15.10
N ARG A 428 -20.09 17.55 14.36
CA ARG A 428 -20.41 17.08 13.01
C ARG A 428 -21.59 16.11 13.00
N SER A 429 -21.67 15.21 13.97
CA SER A 429 -22.81 14.29 14.11
C SER A 429 -24.12 15.01 14.43
N LEU A 430 -24.08 16.04 15.28
CA LEU A 430 -25.23 16.89 15.59
C LEU A 430 -25.66 17.70 14.37
N GLN A 431 -24.69 18.25 13.62
CA GLN A 431 -24.93 19.02 12.40
C GLN A 431 -25.61 18.15 11.32
N ALA A 432 -25.15 16.91 11.14
CA ALA A 432 -25.77 15.95 10.24
C ALA A 432 -27.22 15.64 10.65
N LYS A 433 -27.49 15.39 11.94
CA LYS A 433 -28.85 15.19 12.46
C LYS A 433 -29.75 16.40 12.22
N MET A 434 -29.25 17.62 12.43
CA MET A 434 -30.04 18.85 12.25
C MET A 434 -30.36 19.12 10.77
N HIS A 435 -29.42 18.83 9.87
CA HIS A 435 -29.66 18.92 8.43
C HIS A 435 -30.70 17.89 7.96
N VAL A 436 -30.57 16.65 8.42
CA VAL A 436 -31.53 15.56 8.18
C VAL A 436 -32.93 15.96 8.62
N LEU A 437 -33.06 16.55 9.81
CA LEU A 437 -34.35 16.97 10.33
C LEU A 437 -34.98 18.11 9.54
N ARG A 438 -34.17 19.07 9.09
CA ARG A 438 -34.66 20.15 8.22
C ARG A 438 -35.20 19.59 6.91
N GLU A 439 -34.46 18.69 6.27
CA GLU A 439 -34.85 18.07 5.00
C GLU A 439 -36.10 17.18 5.15
N GLU A 440 -36.22 16.41 6.25
CA GLU A 440 -37.43 15.64 6.54
C GLU A 440 -38.64 16.53 6.85
N SER A 441 -38.41 17.66 7.51
CA SER A 441 -39.48 18.62 7.83
C SER A 441 -39.97 19.30 6.56
N ASP A 442 -39.07 19.76 5.69
CA ASP A 442 -39.43 20.39 4.41
C ASP A 442 -40.15 19.39 3.51
N LYS A 443 -39.67 18.13 3.43
CA LYS A 443 -40.32 17.07 2.65
C LYS A 443 -41.71 16.70 3.18
N THR A 444 -41.88 16.58 4.50
CA THR A 444 -43.20 16.29 5.09
C THR A 444 -44.16 17.45 4.96
N LEU A 445 -43.67 18.70 4.95
CA LEU A 445 -44.47 19.90 4.68
C LEU A 445 -44.96 19.96 3.23
N ASP A 446 -44.12 19.52 2.29
CA ASP A 446 -44.44 19.54 0.85
C ASP A 446 -45.27 18.32 0.39
N GLU A 447 -45.16 17.17 1.05
CA GLU A 447 -45.79 15.90 0.62
C GLU A 447 -47.05 15.48 1.41
N SER A 448 -47.33 16.01 2.60
CA SER A 448 -48.45 15.54 3.44
C SER A 448 -49.64 16.52 3.52
N GLU A 449 -50.86 16.02 3.28
CA GLU A 449 -52.11 16.80 3.41
C GLU A 449 -52.55 16.98 4.89
N ASP A 450 -52.02 16.16 5.81
CA ASP A 450 -52.41 16.13 7.23
C ASP A 450 -51.22 16.44 8.15
N ILE A 451 -51.16 17.68 8.62
CA ILE A 451 -50.04 18.27 9.40
C ILE A 451 -50.06 17.80 10.87
N SER A 452 -51.11 17.10 11.30
CA SER A 452 -51.34 16.75 12.70
C SER A 452 -50.27 15.81 13.31
N GLN A 453 -49.59 15.01 12.48
CA GLN A 453 -48.53 14.08 12.92
C GLN A 453 -47.11 14.69 12.90
N LEU A 454 -46.94 15.86 12.28
CA LEU A 454 -45.64 16.53 12.15
C LEU A 454 -45.12 17.05 13.50
N GLY A 455 -46.01 17.62 14.32
CA GLY A 455 -45.67 18.20 15.62
C GLY A 455 -45.07 17.19 16.62
N PRO A 456 -45.70 16.03 16.86
CA PRO A 456 -45.16 14.99 17.73
C PRO A 456 -43.82 14.41 17.23
N HIS A 457 -43.68 14.18 15.93
CA HIS A 457 -42.43 13.66 15.33
C HIS A 457 -41.27 14.66 15.48
N LEU A 458 -41.53 15.94 15.18
CA LEU A 458 -40.56 17.02 15.39
C LEU A 458 -40.14 17.14 16.85
N MET A 459 -41.08 17.03 17.79
CA MET A 459 -40.77 17.13 19.22
C MET A 459 -39.84 16.01 19.69
N ILE A 460 -40.09 14.76 19.27
CA ILE A 460 -39.24 13.61 19.59
C ILE A 460 -37.82 13.82 19.05
N GLN A 461 -37.70 14.34 17.83
CA GLN A 461 -36.42 14.61 17.21
C GLN A 461 -35.68 15.79 17.86
N TYR A 462 -36.41 16.82 18.31
CA TYR A 462 -35.87 17.95 19.06
C TYR A 462 -35.36 17.51 20.45
N ASP A 463 -36.08 16.60 21.11
CA ASP A 463 -35.65 15.98 22.36
C ASP A 463 -34.38 15.15 22.18
N ALA A 464 -34.26 14.43 21.06
CA ALA A 464 -33.06 13.66 20.70
C ALA A 464 -31.84 14.58 20.47
N ILE A 465 -32.00 15.69 19.74
CA ILE A 465 -30.98 16.75 19.62
C ILE A 465 -30.59 17.27 21.02
N GLY A 466 -31.58 17.47 21.90
CA GLY A 466 -31.34 17.90 23.28
C GLY A 466 -30.48 16.92 24.08
N VAL A 467 -30.66 15.60 23.89
CA VAL A 467 -29.82 14.57 24.52
C VAL A 467 -28.37 14.67 24.02
N ASP A 468 -28.18 14.81 22.71
CA ASP A 468 -26.85 14.92 22.10
C ASP A 468 -26.12 16.19 22.55
N LEU A 469 -26.82 17.33 22.63
CA LEU A 469 -26.28 18.59 23.16
C LEU A 469 -25.83 18.45 24.62
N ARG A 470 -26.61 17.74 25.45
CA ARG A 470 -26.23 17.46 26.84
C ARG A 470 -25.01 16.53 26.91
N SER A 471 -24.91 15.54 26.02
CA SER A 471 -23.74 14.66 25.93
C SER A 471 -22.49 15.42 25.52
N LEU A 472 -22.58 16.27 24.50
CA LEU A 472 -21.51 17.16 24.04
C LEU A 472 -21.05 18.13 25.13
N MET A 473 -22.01 18.72 25.87
CA MET A 473 -21.70 19.60 26.99
C MET A 473 -20.95 18.86 28.10
N LYS A 474 -21.35 17.62 28.41
CA LYS A 474 -20.66 16.76 29.38
C LYS A 474 -19.25 16.37 28.94
N GLU A 475 -19.05 16.06 27.66
CA GLU A 475 -17.73 15.78 27.09
C GLU A 475 -16.82 17.01 27.11
N TRP A 476 -17.39 18.19 26.84
CA TRP A 476 -16.69 19.47 26.95
C TRP A 476 -16.28 19.77 28.40
N GLU A 477 -17.18 19.59 29.37
CA GLU A 477 -16.91 19.78 30.80
C GLU A 477 -15.82 18.81 31.29
N ALA A 478 -15.88 17.54 30.88
CA ALA A 478 -14.86 16.54 31.19
C ALA A 478 -13.48 16.90 30.57
N GLY A 479 -13.47 17.37 29.32
CA GLY A 479 -12.27 17.87 28.66
C GLY A 479 -11.67 19.10 29.36
N LYS A 480 -12.53 20.05 29.76
CA LYS A 480 -12.15 21.26 30.52
C LYS A 480 -11.58 20.92 31.89
N ALA A 481 -12.20 20.00 32.63
CA ALA A 481 -11.71 19.54 33.92
C ALA A 481 -10.35 18.81 33.82
N ALA A 482 -10.17 17.99 32.78
CA ALA A 482 -8.89 17.34 32.50
C ALA A 482 -7.79 18.35 32.17
N LEU A 483 -8.11 19.41 31.43
CA LEU A 483 -7.19 20.51 31.13
C LEU A 483 -6.81 21.28 32.41
N ALA A 484 -7.79 21.67 33.23
CA ALA A 484 -7.58 22.39 34.48
C ALA A 484 -6.65 21.63 35.44
N ASN A 485 -6.86 20.32 35.61
CA ASN A 485 -6.01 19.46 36.45
C ASN A 485 -4.56 19.38 35.94
N THR A 486 -4.36 19.51 34.62
CA THR A 486 -3.03 19.46 34.02
C THR A 486 -2.29 20.79 34.18
N ILE A 487 -3.02 21.91 34.10
CA ILE A 487 -2.50 23.26 34.38
C ILE A 487 -2.09 23.38 35.85
N ASP A 488 -2.95 22.97 36.80
CA ASP A 488 -2.65 22.96 38.24
C ASP A 488 -1.44 22.06 38.58
N ARG A 489 -1.33 20.89 37.94
CA ARG A 489 -0.14 20.02 38.08
C ARG A 489 1.14 20.63 37.51
N ASN A 490 1.03 21.48 36.49
CA ASN A 490 2.17 22.17 35.89
C ASN A 490 2.56 23.42 36.71
N GLU A 491 1.59 24.16 37.26
CA GLU A 491 1.82 25.25 38.22
C GLU A 491 2.49 24.73 39.50
N ARG A 492 2.07 23.56 40.01
CA ARG A 492 2.75 22.89 41.16
C ARG A 492 4.19 22.47 40.85
N ARG A 493 4.52 22.18 39.59
CA ARG A 493 5.92 21.94 39.15
C ARG A 493 6.74 23.23 39.05
N ILE A 494 6.13 24.31 38.58
CA ILE A 494 6.81 25.61 38.49
C ILE A 494 7.06 26.17 39.90
N SER A 495 6.11 25.98 40.83
CA SER A 495 6.24 26.38 42.23
C SER A 495 7.23 25.53 43.05
N SER A 496 7.68 24.37 42.55
CA SER A 496 8.70 23.52 43.19
C SER A 496 10.11 23.71 42.63
N MET A 497 10.27 24.49 41.55
CA MET A 497 11.59 24.84 41.00
C MET A 497 12.17 26.15 41.54
N SER A 498 11.42 26.94 42.30
CA SER A 498 11.94 28.18 42.94
C SER A 498 12.65 27.95 44.28
N GLY A 499 12.91 26.71 44.69
CA GLY A 499 13.35 26.36 46.05
C GLY A 499 14.82 25.94 46.24
N LEU A 500 15.65 25.91 45.20
CA LEU A 500 17.05 25.43 45.33
C LEU A 500 18.04 26.36 44.61
N LEU A 501 18.44 27.42 45.33
CA LEU A 501 19.69 28.14 45.09
C LEU A 501 20.68 27.75 46.18
N SER A 502 21.85 27.25 45.79
CA SER A 502 23.09 27.24 46.60
C SER A 502 24.31 27.12 45.66
N PRO A 503 25.55 27.46 46.06
CA PRO A 503 26.20 28.70 45.65
C PRO A 503 27.46 28.51 44.76
N THR A 504 27.77 29.59 44.03
CA THR A 504 29.07 30.12 43.55
C THR A 504 30.22 29.17 43.15
N THR A 505 30.76 29.37 41.94
CA THR A 505 32.17 29.75 41.74
C THR A 505 32.40 30.39 40.37
N SER A 506 33.25 31.40 40.39
CA SER A 506 33.54 32.43 39.39
C SER A 506 34.52 31.96 38.31
N LEU A 507 34.31 32.36 37.05
CA LEU A 507 35.36 32.94 36.21
C LEU A 507 34.79 33.64 34.94
N GLY A 508 34.91 34.97 34.89
CA GLY A 508 35.24 35.71 33.67
C GLY A 508 34.12 36.32 32.81
N GLY A 509 33.88 37.63 32.97
CA GLY A 509 33.53 38.52 31.84
C GLY A 509 32.36 39.49 32.05
N LEU A 510 32.66 40.70 32.54
CA LEU A 510 32.08 42.05 32.25
C LEU A 510 30.63 42.11 31.70
N THR A 511 29.68 42.84 32.31
CA THR A 511 29.69 44.31 32.44
C THR A 511 28.80 44.86 33.58
N SER A 512 29.34 45.89 34.24
CA SER A 512 28.69 47.10 34.81
C SER A 512 27.62 47.00 35.90
N VAL A 513 28.13 47.32 37.10
CA VAL A 513 27.58 47.90 38.35
C VAL A 513 26.61 49.09 38.17
N GLU A 514 25.58 49.18 39.03
CA GLU A 514 25.26 50.32 39.94
C GLU A 514 24.01 49.98 40.78
N GLU A 515 24.19 49.52 42.03
CA GLU A 515 23.98 50.27 43.29
C GLU A 515 22.50 50.50 43.69
N GLY A 516 21.99 49.65 44.58
CA GLY A 516 20.72 49.82 45.28
C GLY A 516 20.79 49.29 46.71
N THR A 517 20.50 50.15 47.68
CA THR A 517 20.66 49.94 49.13
C THR A 517 19.63 48.97 49.76
N PRO A 518 19.90 48.38 50.95
CA PRO A 518 19.07 47.34 51.58
C PRO A 518 17.64 47.75 51.96
N ALA A 519 17.32 49.04 51.92
CA ALA A 519 16.00 49.58 52.24
C ALA A 519 14.97 49.36 51.12
N ASP A 520 15.39 49.20 49.86
CA ASP A 520 14.47 48.99 48.73
C ASP A 520 13.95 47.55 48.64
N ALA A 521 14.70 46.57 49.15
CA ALA A 521 14.24 45.18 49.25
C ALA A 521 13.13 44.99 50.31
N LEU A 522 13.10 45.84 51.34
CA LEU A 522 12.07 45.80 52.39
C LEU A 522 10.76 46.49 51.98
N LYS A 523 10.81 47.43 51.04
CA LYS A 523 9.61 48.07 50.45
C LYS A 523 8.85 47.16 49.49
N ALA A 524 9.51 46.19 48.87
CA ALA A 524 8.87 45.23 47.96
C ALA A 524 8.14 44.07 48.67
N LEU A 525 8.35 43.92 49.98
CA LEU A 525 7.78 42.82 50.79
C LEU A 525 6.56 43.23 51.64
N ASN A 526 6.42 44.51 51.98
CA ASN A 526 5.24 45.05 52.66
C ASN A 526 4.39 45.83 51.65
N GLY A 527 3.52 45.13 50.93
CA GLY A 527 2.60 45.76 49.99
C GLY A 527 1.64 46.74 50.68
N GLU A 528 1.83 48.04 50.46
CA GLU A 528 0.84 49.07 50.74
C GLU A 528 0.23 49.59 49.43
N SER A 529 -1.10 49.46 49.32
CA SER A 529 -1.93 49.99 48.24
C SER A 529 -2.18 51.49 48.40
N ARG A 530 -2.16 52.23 47.28
CA ARG A 530 -2.95 53.47 47.07
C ARG A 530 -3.42 53.56 45.60
N LEU A 531 -4.75 53.52 45.35
CA LEU A 531 -5.67 54.64 45.00
C LEU A 531 -5.63 54.98 43.48
N SER A 532 -6.69 55.21 42.69
CA SER A 532 -8.14 55.53 42.80
C SER A 532 -8.79 55.30 41.38
N PRO A 533 -10.06 55.65 41.00
CA PRO A 533 -10.96 56.68 41.54
C PRO A 533 -12.45 56.31 41.72
N GLU A 534 -13.10 57.24 42.42
CA GLU A 534 -14.50 57.40 42.79
C GLU A 534 -15.47 57.46 41.59
N LEU A 535 -16.67 56.89 41.75
CA LEU A 535 -17.94 57.62 41.56
C LEU A 535 -19.12 56.91 42.25
N SER A 536 -19.90 57.74 42.93
CA SER A 536 -21.18 57.59 43.66
C SER A 536 -22.27 56.69 43.04
N SER A 537 -23.06 55.95 43.83
CA SER A 537 -24.21 56.41 44.63
C SER A 537 -25.17 55.24 44.97
N GLU A 538 -25.66 55.26 46.22
CA GLU A 538 -27.03 54.93 46.66
C GLU A 538 -27.56 53.47 46.79
N ASN A 539 -27.87 53.17 48.07
CA ASN A 539 -29.04 52.47 48.63
C ASN A 539 -29.03 50.94 48.84
N GLU A 540 -28.77 50.60 50.11
CA GLU A 540 -29.60 49.81 51.04
C GLU A 540 -30.33 48.54 50.55
N GLU A 541 -30.00 47.38 51.15
CA GLU A 541 -30.87 46.77 52.18
C GLU A 541 -30.18 45.59 52.91
N VAL A 542 -30.55 45.46 54.19
CA VAL A 542 -30.03 44.60 55.25
C VAL A 542 -30.76 43.26 55.26
N PHE A 543 -30.04 42.14 55.44
CA PHE A 543 -30.56 40.98 56.19
C PHE A 543 -29.47 40.38 57.09
N GLU A 544 -29.77 40.39 58.39
CA GLU A 544 -29.00 39.83 59.49
C GLU A 544 -29.27 38.32 59.60
N ALA A 545 -28.22 37.51 59.73
CA ALA A 545 -28.31 36.11 60.15
C ALA A 545 -27.14 35.74 61.06
N ILE A 546 -27.48 35.42 62.31
CA ILE A 546 -26.59 34.93 63.38
C ILE A 546 -26.31 33.44 63.17
N GLY A 547 -25.05 33.01 63.36
CA GLY A 547 -24.63 31.60 63.33
C GLY A 547 -23.41 31.29 64.22
N LEU A 548 -23.69 31.02 65.50
CA LEU A 548 -23.07 30.14 66.53
C LEU A 548 -21.56 29.70 66.50
N PRO A 549 -20.97 29.39 67.67
CA PRO A 549 -19.53 29.48 67.95
C PRO A 549 -18.72 28.21 67.61
N ARG A 550 -17.43 28.39 67.32
CA ARG A 550 -16.45 27.30 67.16
C ARG A 550 -16.08 26.68 68.51
N PRO A 551 -16.12 25.34 68.67
CA PRO A 551 -15.72 24.66 69.89
C PRO A 551 -14.20 24.49 69.99
N GLY A 552 -13.68 24.71 71.21
CA GLY A 552 -12.87 23.71 71.91
C GLY A 552 -11.47 23.37 71.38
N ILE A 553 -10.49 23.91 72.09
CA ILE A 553 -9.13 23.41 72.36
C ILE A 553 -8.95 21.89 72.12
N GLY A 554 -8.03 21.55 71.20
CA GLY A 554 -7.38 20.23 71.11
C GLY A 554 -5.87 20.36 71.34
N PRO A 555 -5.18 19.35 71.92
CA PRO A 555 -3.85 19.51 72.47
C PRO A 555 -2.79 19.64 71.37
N ARG A 556 -1.89 20.61 71.51
CA ARG A 556 -0.67 20.72 70.70
C ARG A 556 0.15 19.43 70.88
N SER A 557 0.30 18.64 69.81
CA SER A 557 1.17 17.45 69.86
C SER A 557 2.63 17.90 69.93
N THR A 558 3.23 17.79 71.11
CA THR A 558 4.66 18.02 71.32
C THR A 558 5.42 16.72 71.00
N LEU A 559 5.56 16.39 69.71
CA LEU A 559 6.47 15.32 69.31
C LEU A 559 7.92 15.78 69.56
N THR A 560 8.62 15.03 70.41
CA THR A 560 10.04 15.19 70.70
C THR A 560 10.88 14.90 69.46
N ARG A 561 12.16 15.33 69.47
CA ARG A 561 13.06 15.23 68.30
C ARG A 561 13.28 13.77 67.90
N GLU A 562 13.39 12.85 68.86
CA GLU A 562 13.50 11.41 68.59
C GLU A 562 12.22 10.83 67.96
N GLU A 563 11.04 11.17 68.49
CA GLU A 563 9.77 10.67 67.93
C GLU A 563 9.51 11.17 66.52
N ARG A 564 9.97 12.38 66.19
CA ARG A 564 9.92 12.91 64.82
C ARG A 564 10.81 12.12 63.85
N ILE A 565 11.95 11.62 64.31
CA ILE A 565 12.88 10.83 63.49
C ILE A 565 12.32 9.43 63.25
N VAL A 566 11.71 8.81 64.26
CA VAL A 566 11.07 7.49 64.13
C VAL A 566 9.87 7.56 63.19
N LYS A 567 9.01 8.57 63.34
CA LYS A 567 7.86 8.78 62.45
C LYS A 567 8.29 9.06 61.00
N MET A 568 9.38 9.80 60.80
CA MET A 568 9.93 10.05 59.45
C MET A 568 10.53 8.79 58.83
N LYS A 569 11.09 7.86 59.63
CA LYS A 569 11.55 6.54 59.17
C LYS A 569 10.38 5.63 58.83
N GLU A 570 9.34 5.57 59.65
CA GLU A 570 8.12 4.82 59.34
C GLU A 570 7.41 5.35 58.09
N ASP A 571 7.35 6.66 57.90
CA ASP A 571 6.75 7.26 56.69
C ASP A 571 7.60 7.01 55.43
N ARG A 572 8.94 6.87 55.56
CA ARG A 572 9.80 6.46 54.45
C ARG A 572 9.57 4.99 54.10
N VAL A 573 9.55 4.11 55.09
CA VAL A 573 9.26 2.68 54.89
C VAL A 573 7.86 2.50 54.29
N LYS A 574 6.84 3.21 54.79
CA LYS A 574 5.49 3.18 54.21
C LYS A 574 5.43 3.69 52.77
N ARG A 575 6.21 4.72 52.43
CA ARG A 575 6.29 5.20 51.04
C ARG A 575 7.06 4.24 50.14
N GLU A 576 8.09 3.59 50.64
CA GLU A 576 8.82 2.55 49.93
C GLU A 576 7.93 1.33 49.69
N THR A 577 7.22 0.83 50.71
CA THR A 577 6.25 -0.26 50.53
C THR A 577 5.09 0.13 49.62
N ALA A 578 4.57 1.37 49.73
CA ALA A 578 3.51 1.85 48.83
C ALA A 578 4.00 1.97 47.37
N ARG A 579 5.26 2.36 47.20
CA ARG A 579 5.91 2.46 45.89
C ARG A 579 6.20 1.07 45.32
N GLU A 580 6.66 0.12 46.12
CA GLU A 580 6.80 -1.29 45.73
C GLU A 580 5.46 -1.89 45.35
N THR A 581 4.38 -1.63 46.10
CA THR A 581 3.02 -2.10 45.73
C THR A 581 2.50 -1.43 44.46
N ALA A 582 2.85 -0.16 44.21
CA ALA A 582 2.46 0.55 42.98
C ALA A 582 3.31 0.12 41.77
N GLU A 583 4.60 -0.15 41.96
CA GLU A 583 5.49 -0.69 40.93
C GLU A 583 5.13 -2.14 40.59
N ALA A 584 4.69 -2.94 41.57
CA ALA A 584 4.13 -4.28 41.36
C ALA A 584 2.78 -4.25 40.62
N SER A 585 1.91 -3.27 40.89
CA SER A 585 0.63 -3.13 40.18
C SER A 585 0.77 -2.59 38.75
N THR A 586 1.93 -2.04 38.39
CA THR A 586 2.18 -1.46 37.05
C THR A 586 2.85 -2.49 36.10
N LYS A 587 3.24 -3.67 36.61
CA LYS A 587 3.83 -4.78 35.84
C LYS A 587 2.89 -5.99 35.73
N MET A 588 1.59 -5.76 35.47
CA MET A 588 0.72 -6.89 35.08
C MET A 588 0.96 -7.23 33.61
N LEU A 589 1.89 -8.16 33.36
CA LEU A 589 1.95 -8.90 32.10
C LEU A 589 0.65 -9.70 31.97
N LEU A 590 -0.04 -9.53 30.83
CA LEU A 590 -1.33 -10.16 30.59
C LEU A 590 -1.17 -11.54 29.95
N LEU A 591 -0.11 -11.72 29.14
CA LEU A 591 0.29 -13.00 28.56
C LEU A 591 1.75 -13.29 28.92
N GLU A 592 2.00 -14.47 29.48
CA GLU A 592 3.32 -15.07 29.65
C GLU A 592 3.24 -16.54 29.27
N ALA A 593 3.87 -16.92 28.16
CA ALA A 593 3.88 -18.28 27.65
C ALA A 593 5.32 -18.75 27.41
N ARG A 594 5.76 -19.76 28.16
CA ARG A 594 7.14 -20.30 28.07
C ARG A 594 7.14 -21.68 27.43
N LEU A 595 7.79 -21.80 26.28
CA LEU A 595 8.04 -23.05 25.56
C LEU A 595 9.43 -23.59 25.90
N GLU A 596 9.52 -24.84 26.34
CA GLU A 596 10.80 -25.51 26.65
C GLU A 596 11.74 -25.57 25.43
N GLN A 597 11.18 -25.74 24.23
CA GLN A 597 11.93 -25.79 22.97
C GLN A 597 11.44 -24.74 21.97
N ALA A 598 12.25 -23.70 21.74
CA ALA A 598 12.00 -22.67 20.73
C ALA A 598 11.89 -23.25 19.30
N ASN A 599 12.52 -24.40 19.05
CA ASN A 599 12.47 -25.11 17.77
C ASN A 599 11.04 -25.48 17.33
N LEU A 600 10.13 -25.73 18.27
CA LEU A 600 8.74 -26.06 17.97
C LEU A 600 8.06 -24.89 17.24
N LEU A 601 8.08 -23.70 17.84
CA LEU A 601 7.48 -22.51 17.22
C LEU A 601 8.19 -22.13 15.92
N LYS A 602 9.52 -22.29 15.86
CA LYS A 602 10.32 -22.04 14.65
C LYS A 602 9.86 -22.91 13.48
N LYS A 603 9.68 -24.22 13.69
CA LYS A 603 9.20 -25.16 12.68
C LYS A 603 7.75 -24.88 12.27
N VAL A 604 6.90 -24.49 13.22
CA VAL A 604 5.50 -24.11 12.93
C VAL A 604 5.47 -22.87 12.03
N VAL A 605 6.17 -21.80 12.40
CA VAL A 605 6.22 -20.57 11.59
C VAL A 605 6.85 -20.82 10.22
N ASP A 606 7.90 -21.64 10.14
CA ASP A 606 8.53 -22.02 8.87
C ASP A 606 7.59 -22.80 7.95
N ALA A 607 6.64 -23.55 8.48
CA ALA A 607 5.62 -24.27 7.69
C ALA A 607 4.51 -23.34 7.16
N ILE A 608 4.18 -22.26 7.88
CA ILE A 608 3.02 -21.40 7.57
C ILE A 608 3.40 -20.16 6.75
N LYS A 609 4.62 -19.63 6.91
CA LYS A 609 5.05 -18.34 6.32
C LYS A 609 4.92 -18.21 4.80
N ASP A 610 4.93 -19.34 4.08
CA ASP A 610 4.85 -19.36 2.61
C ASP A 610 3.38 -19.41 2.12
N LEU A 611 2.44 -19.69 3.02
CA LEU A 611 1.01 -19.68 2.78
C LEU A 611 0.39 -18.34 3.17
N VAL A 612 0.81 -17.79 4.31
CA VAL A 612 0.24 -16.57 4.92
C VAL A 612 1.37 -15.62 5.29
N GLN A 613 1.21 -14.32 4.98
CA GLN A 613 2.20 -13.30 5.30
C GLN A 613 1.97 -12.70 6.70
N ASP A 614 0.72 -12.38 7.00
CA ASP A 614 0.27 -11.70 8.21
C ASP A 614 -0.87 -12.50 8.85
N CYS A 615 -0.79 -12.78 10.15
CA CYS A 615 -1.80 -13.56 10.86
C CYS A 615 -1.93 -13.14 12.33
N ASN A 616 -3.08 -13.47 12.93
CA ASN A 616 -3.31 -13.31 14.36
C ASN A 616 -2.98 -14.59 15.13
N PHE A 617 -2.21 -14.46 16.21
CA PHE A 617 -2.09 -15.46 17.25
C PHE A 617 -3.09 -15.13 18.36
N ASP A 618 -4.15 -15.92 18.45
CA ASP A 618 -5.21 -15.78 19.44
C ASP A 618 -4.81 -16.53 20.71
N CYS A 619 -4.45 -15.77 21.74
CA CYS A 619 -4.06 -16.30 23.03
C CYS A 619 -5.26 -16.30 23.97
N ASN A 620 -5.58 -17.46 24.54
CA ASN A 620 -6.66 -17.64 25.52
C ASN A 620 -6.25 -18.66 26.60
N ASP A 621 -7.13 -18.94 27.56
CA ASP A 621 -6.85 -19.90 28.65
C ASP A 621 -6.53 -21.31 28.16
N SER A 622 -7.05 -21.72 26.99
CA SER A 622 -6.82 -23.04 26.42
C SER A 622 -5.47 -23.18 25.71
N GLY A 623 -4.86 -22.06 25.32
CA GLY A 623 -3.58 -22.03 24.63
C GLY A 623 -3.49 -20.91 23.58
N ILE A 624 -2.55 -21.07 22.66
CA ILE A 624 -2.32 -20.15 21.54
C ILE A 624 -2.85 -20.79 20.26
N ALA A 625 -3.86 -20.19 19.66
CA ALA A 625 -4.45 -20.60 18.39
C ALA A 625 -4.02 -19.65 17.26
N LEU A 626 -4.02 -20.15 16.03
CA LEU A 626 -3.85 -19.35 14.82
C LEU A 626 -4.75 -19.93 13.75
N GLN A 627 -5.51 -19.07 13.10
CA GLN A 627 -6.30 -19.42 11.93
C GLN A 627 -6.11 -18.35 10.86
N ALA A 628 -5.80 -18.77 9.63
CA ALA A 628 -5.63 -17.86 8.51
C ALA A 628 -5.91 -18.56 7.17
N MET A 629 -6.38 -17.78 6.20
CA MET A 629 -6.52 -18.19 4.80
C MET A 629 -5.33 -17.70 3.97
N ASP A 630 -5.04 -18.41 2.88
CA ASP A 630 -4.09 -17.94 1.88
C ASP A 630 -4.69 -16.82 0.99
N ASN A 631 -3.84 -16.13 0.23
CA ASN A 631 -4.28 -15.02 -0.63
C ASN A 631 -5.31 -15.41 -1.70
N SER A 632 -5.42 -16.69 -2.06
CA SER A 632 -6.41 -17.19 -3.02
C SER A 632 -7.70 -17.71 -2.37
N HIS A 633 -7.77 -17.76 -1.04
CA HIS A 633 -8.87 -18.36 -0.26
C HIS A 633 -9.18 -19.83 -0.61
N VAL A 634 -8.19 -20.58 -1.10
CA VAL A 634 -8.30 -22.00 -1.46
C VAL A 634 -7.79 -22.90 -0.33
N ALA A 635 -6.86 -22.39 0.48
CA ALA A 635 -6.24 -23.11 1.58
C ALA A 635 -6.38 -22.37 2.91
N LEU A 636 -6.72 -23.10 3.96
CA LEU A 636 -6.83 -22.60 5.32
C LEU A 636 -5.85 -23.32 6.23
N VAL A 637 -5.13 -22.57 7.07
CA VAL A 637 -4.31 -23.12 8.14
C VAL A 637 -4.99 -22.91 9.48
N SER A 638 -4.99 -23.95 10.31
CA SER A 638 -5.47 -23.93 11.69
C SER A 638 -4.43 -24.59 12.58
N MET A 639 -3.88 -23.82 13.51
CA MET A 639 -2.89 -24.27 14.48
C MET A 639 -3.47 -24.09 15.88
N MET A 640 -3.25 -25.07 16.75
CA MET A 640 -3.58 -24.97 18.17
C MET A 640 -2.41 -25.52 18.99
N LEU A 641 -1.79 -24.64 19.79
CA LEU A 641 -0.82 -25.00 20.82
C LEU A 641 -1.52 -24.92 22.16
N LYS A 642 -1.80 -26.08 22.78
CA LYS A 642 -2.50 -26.12 24.07
C LYS A 642 -1.63 -25.57 25.19
N ALA A 643 -2.25 -25.00 26.21
CA ALA A 643 -1.60 -24.49 27.43
C ALA A 643 -0.68 -25.53 28.10
N GLU A 644 -1.02 -26.83 28.01
CA GLU A 644 -0.20 -27.94 28.52
C GLU A 644 1.19 -28.03 27.86
N GLY A 645 1.36 -27.48 26.67
CA GLY A 645 2.64 -27.43 25.96
C GLY A 645 3.59 -26.33 26.45
N PHE A 646 3.17 -25.51 27.42
CA PHE A 646 3.90 -24.37 27.93
C PHE A 646 4.14 -24.49 29.45
N SER A 647 5.30 -24.06 29.93
CA SER A 647 5.72 -24.17 31.33
C SER A 647 6.54 -22.93 31.78
N PRO A 648 5.93 -21.90 32.41
CA PRO A 648 4.50 -21.71 32.67
C PRO A 648 3.71 -21.11 31.49
N TYR A 649 2.38 -21.26 31.53
CA TYR A 649 1.42 -20.55 30.69
C TYR A 649 0.49 -19.69 31.55
N ARG A 650 0.35 -18.42 31.21
CA ARG A 650 -0.60 -17.50 31.83
C ARG A 650 -1.16 -16.58 30.77
N CYS A 651 -2.49 -16.58 30.63
CA CYS A 651 -3.24 -15.67 29.78
C CYS A 651 -4.39 -15.13 30.63
N ASP A 652 -4.34 -13.87 31.04
CA ASP A 652 -5.33 -13.29 31.97
C ASP A 652 -6.63 -12.88 31.24
N ARG A 653 -6.55 -12.60 29.93
CA ARG A 653 -7.70 -12.34 29.04
C ARG A 653 -7.37 -12.82 27.63
N ASN A 654 -8.38 -12.92 26.78
CA ASN A 654 -8.18 -13.22 25.37
C ASN A 654 -7.50 -12.04 24.67
N ILE A 655 -6.34 -12.29 24.04
CA ILE A 655 -5.55 -11.29 23.32
C ILE A 655 -5.27 -11.84 21.91
N ALA A 656 -5.52 -11.03 20.89
CA ALA A 656 -5.08 -11.31 19.53
C ALA A 656 -3.76 -10.58 19.25
N LEU A 657 -2.72 -11.32 18.88
CA LEU A 657 -1.42 -10.78 18.54
C LEU A 657 -1.24 -10.82 17.02
N GLY A 658 -1.46 -9.69 16.35
CA GLY A 658 -1.24 -9.58 14.91
C GLY A 658 0.23 -9.47 14.56
N VAL A 659 0.76 -10.50 13.91
CA VAL A 659 2.19 -10.63 13.64
C VAL A 659 2.45 -10.87 12.16
N ASN A 660 3.42 -10.14 11.62
CA ASN A 660 3.99 -10.44 10.32
C ASN A 660 4.94 -11.64 10.43
N LEU A 661 4.60 -12.77 9.79
CA LEU A 661 5.35 -14.03 9.88
C LEU A 661 6.76 -13.93 9.30
N THR A 662 6.99 -13.06 8.31
CA THR A 662 8.33 -12.80 7.77
C THR A 662 9.24 -12.16 8.81
N SER A 663 8.70 -11.24 9.62
CA SER A 663 9.43 -10.58 10.69
C SER A 663 9.66 -11.50 11.89
N LEU A 664 8.63 -12.27 12.27
CA LEU A 664 8.74 -13.30 13.30
C LEU A 664 9.80 -14.36 12.95
N THR A 665 9.84 -14.82 11.70
CA THR A 665 10.86 -15.77 11.21
C THR A 665 12.27 -15.22 11.38
N LYS A 666 12.50 -13.91 11.16
CA LYS A 666 13.82 -13.28 11.33
C LYS A 666 14.25 -13.28 12.80
N VAL A 667 13.31 -13.04 13.73
CA VAL A 667 13.59 -13.07 15.16
C VAL A 667 13.85 -14.51 15.63
N LEU A 668 13.03 -15.47 15.22
CA LEU A 668 13.19 -16.90 15.57
C LEU A 668 14.48 -17.52 15.00
N ARG A 669 15.09 -16.94 13.97
CA ARG A 669 16.41 -17.37 13.47
C ARG A 669 17.55 -17.07 14.45
N ALA A 670 17.38 -16.14 15.38
CA ALA A 670 18.40 -15.82 16.37
C ALA A 670 18.48 -16.85 17.52
N ALA A 671 17.45 -17.69 17.66
CA ALA A 671 17.36 -18.76 18.66
C ALA A 671 18.02 -20.05 18.18
N GLN A 672 18.72 -20.72 19.10
CA GLN A 672 19.16 -22.11 18.94
C GLN A 672 17.97 -23.07 19.13
N ASN A 673 18.15 -24.32 18.71
CA ASN A 673 17.06 -25.29 18.75
C ASN A 673 16.67 -25.71 20.18
N GLU A 674 17.63 -25.72 21.11
CA GLU A 674 17.43 -26.10 22.52
C GLU A 674 17.21 -24.87 23.44
N ASP A 675 17.09 -23.67 22.87
CA ASP A 675 16.79 -22.47 23.67
C ASP A 675 15.33 -22.51 24.13
N ILE A 676 15.10 -22.04 25.34
CA ILE A 676 13.77 -21.86 25.94
C ILE A 676 13.21 -20.53 25.46
N LEU A 677 12.00 -20.52 24.91
CA LEU A 677 11.34 -19.33 24.38
C LEU A 677 10.25 -18.86 25.36
N THR A 678 10.30 -17.60 25.78
CA THR A 678 9.24 -16.96 26.56
C THR A 678 8.61 -15.83 25.75
N ILE A 679 7.30 -15.91 25.55
CA ILE A 679 6.49 -14.91 24.85
C ILE A 679 5.76 -14.07 25.89
N LYS A 680 5.92 -12.74 25.81
CA LYS A 680 5.35 -11.78 26.74
C LYS A 680 4.59 -10.68 26.01
N ALA A 681 3.37 -10.38 26.46
CA ALA A 681 2.57 -9.28 25.93
C ALA A 681 1.75 -8.58 27.04
N GLU A 682 1.54 -7.27 26.86
CA GLU A 682 0.69 -6.41 27.71
C GLU A 682 -0.78 -6.44 27.26
N ASP A 683 -1.69 -5.70 27.93
CA ASP A 683 -3.16 -5.71 27.67
C ASP A 683 -3.55 -5.08 26.32
N ALA A 684 -2.85 -4.02 25.90
CA ALA A 684 -2.97 -3.44 24.57
C ALA A 684 -1.57 -3.38 23.94
N PRO A 685 -1.03 -4.54 23.51
CA PRO A 685 0.37 -4.63 23.16
C PRO A 685 0.60 -3.99 21.78
N ASP A 686 1.34 -2.88 21.75
CA ASP A 686 1.92 -2.37 20.50
C ASP A 686 3.13 -3.23 20.06
N VAL A 687 3.69 -4.00 21.00
CA VAL A 687 4.93 -4.77 20.87
C VAL A 687 4.78 -6.12 21.57
N LEU A 688 5.22 -7.18 20.88
CA LEU A 688 5.41 -8.53 21.39
C LEU A 688 6.86 -8.73 21.81
N ASN A 689 7.08 -9.15 23.05
CA ASN A 689 8.41 -9.41 23.58
C ASN A 689 8.71 -10.92 23.55
N LEU A 690 9.85 -11.27 22.95
CA LEU A 690 10.33 -12.64 22.78
C LEU A 690 11.68 -12.79 23.48
N VAL A 691 11.73 -13.60 24.53
CA VAL A 691 12.96 -13.88 25.30
C VAL A 691 13.43 -15.30 24.99
N PHE A 692 14.66 -15.43 24.53
CA PHE A 692 15.35 -16.71 24.35
C PHE A 692 16.39 -16.89 25.44
N GLU A 693 16.29 -18.00 26.17
CA GLU A 693 17.19 -18.38 27.24
C GLU A 693 17.88 -19.69 26.85
N SER A 694 19.21 -19.69 26.82
CA SER A 694 19.97 -20.90 26.54
C SER A 694 20.09 -21.76 27.80
N SER A 695 19.92 -23.08 27.67
CA SER A 695 20.06 -24.03 28.78
C SER A 695 21.52 -24.30 29.15
N ASP A 696 22.42 -24.29 28.16
CA ASP A 696 23.85 -24.61 28.33
C ASP A 696 24.71 -23.38 28.67
N SER A 697 24.25 -22.18 28.31
CA SER A 697 24.97 -20.93 28.53
C SER A 697 24.06 -19.92 29.21
N ASP A 698 24.60 -19.06 30.07
CA ASP A 698 23.85 -17.99 30.74
C ASP A 698 23.52 -16.81 29.78
N ARG A 699 23.16 -17.16 28.54
CA ARG A 699 22.86 -16.23 27.46
C ARG A 699 21.36 -16.01 27.40
N LEU A 700 20.96 -14.77 27.66
CA LEU A 700 19.59 -14.29 27.50
C LEU A 700 19.53 -13.31 26.32
N SER A 701 18.64 -13.56 25.37
CA SER A 701 18.42 -12.71 24.20
C SER A 701 16.97 -12.25 24.17
N GLU A 702 16.74 -10.95 24.25
CA GLU A 702 15.40 -10.34 24.27
C GLU A 702 15.17 -9.57 22.97
N TYR A 703 14.02 -9.80 22.34
CA TYR A 703 13.63 -9.18 21.07
C TYR A 703 12.21 -8.62 21.14
N ASP A 704 12.07 -7.36 20.75
CA ASP A 704 10.79 -6.66 20.66
C ASP A 704 10.31 -6.63 19.20
N LEU A 705 9.18 -7.26 18.94
CA LEU A 705 8.54 -7.32 17.63
C LEU A 705 7.29 -6.44 17.63
N LYS A 706 7.20 -5.49 16.70
CA LYS A 706 6.00 -4.64 16.57
C LYS A 706 4.80 -5.46 16.10
N LEU A 707 3.68 -5.25 16.77
CA LEU A 707 2.42 -5.86 16.41
C LEU A 707 1.69 -5.01 15.36
N MET A 708 0.77 -5.65 14.67
CA MET A 708 -0.08 -5.06 13.64
C MET A 708 -1.53 -5.32 13.99
N ASP A 709 -2.40 -4.37 13.70
CA ASP A 709 -3.84 -4.57 13.78
C ASP A 709 -4.29 -5.31 12.52
N ILE A 710 -4.63 -6.59 12.66
CA ILE A 710 -5.15 -7.44 11.58
C ILE A 710 -6.58 -7.81 11.96
N ASP A 711 -7.53 -7.52 11.06
CA ASP A 711 -8.93 -7.87 11.27
C ASP A 711 -9.10 -9.40 11.32
N GLN A 712 -9.83 -9.88 12.33
CA GLN A 712 -9.98 -11.30 12.61
C GLN A 712 -11.24 -11.84 11.92
N GLU A 713 -11.07 -12.61 10.84
CA GLU A 713 -12.13 -13.43 10.25
C GLU A 713 -12.00 -14.87 10.76
N HIS A 714 -12.60 -15.16 11.93
CA HIS A 714 -12.62 -16.52 12.46
C HIS A 714 -13.65 -17.36 11.70
N LEU A 715 -13.19 -18.41 11.02
CA LEU A 715 -14.05 -19.34 10.30
C LEU A 715 -14.40 -20.50 11.21
N GLY A 716 -15.69 -20.69 11.50
CA GLY A 716 -16.16 -21.85 12.25
C GLY A 716 -15.94 -23.12 11.42
N ILE A 717 -15.03 -23.99 11.87
CA ILE A 717 -14.79 -25.29 11.24
C ILE A 717 -15.76 -26.30 11.85
N PRO A 718 -16.75 -26.83 11.10
CA PRO A 718 -17.66 -27.84 11.63
C PRO A 718 -16.94 -29.18 11.83
N GLU A 719 -17.35 -29.92 12.86
CA GLU A 719 -16.96 -31.33 13.01
C GLU A 719 -17.64 -32.14 11.90
N THR A 720 -16.86 -32.61 10.94
CA THR A 720 -17.33 -33.36 9.77
C THR A 720 -16.80 -34.78 9.81
N GLU A 721 -17.64 -35.73 9.41
CA GLU A 721 -17.23 -37.12 9.23
C GLU A 721 -16.54 -37.27 7.87
N TYR A 722 -15.36 -37.88 7.87
CA TYR A 722 -14.58 -38.10 6.66
C TYR A 722 -14.79 -39.52 6.13
N SER A 723 -14.95 -39.65 4.81
CA SER A 723 -15.15 -40.92 4.12
C SER A 723 -13.91 -41.82 4.13
N ALA A 724 -12.72 -41.22 4.13
CA ALA A 724 -11.46 -41.94 4.23
C ALA A 724 -10.46 -41.17 5.11
N THR A 725 -9.80 -41.88 6.01
CA THR A 725 -8.75 -41.37 6.89
C THR A 725 -7.49 -42.19 6.68
N VAL A 726 -6.40 -41.52 6.32
CA VAL A 726 -5.12 -42.16 5.97
C VAL A 726 -4.03 -41.60 6.87
N SER A 727 -3.44 -42.45 7.71
CA SER A 727 -2.25 -42.13 8.48
C SER A 727 -1.02 -42.74 7.80
N MET A 728 -0.01 -41.93 7.52
CA MET A 728 1.22 -42.39 6.88
C MET A 728 2.45 -41.60 7.36
N PRO A 729 3.68 -42.04 7.05
CA PRO A 729 4.89 -41.31 7.40
C PRO A 729 4.96 -39.97 6.65
N SER A 730 5.24 -38.88 7.36
CA SER A 730 5.28 -37.53 6.79
C SER A 730 6.41 -37.34 5.77
N ALA A 731 7.49 -38.12 5.90
CA ALA A 731 8.60 -38.15 4.95
C ALA A 731 8.21 -38.82 3.63
N GLU A 732 7.39 -39.87 3.68
CA GLU A 732 6.90 -40.58 2.49
C GLU A 732 5.91 -39.71 1.72
N PHE A 733 4.96 -39.09 2.42
CA PHE A 733 4.02 -38.13 1.83
C PHE A 733 4.74 -36.98 1.12
N LYS A 734 5.75 -36.40 1.78
CA LYS A 734 6.59 -35.35 1.20
C LYS A 734 7.29 -35.80 -0.07
N ARG A 735 7.88 -37.00 -0.08
CA ARG A 735 8.55 -37.55 -1.26
C ARG A 735 7.57 -37.69 -2.42
N ILE A 736 6.40 -38.27 -2.18
CA ILE A 736 5.35 -38.45 -3.19
C ILE A 736 4.92 -37.11 -3.78
N CYS A 737 4.65 -36.10 -2.94
CA CYS A 737 4.25 -34.77 -3.45
C CYS A 737 5.35 -34.09 -4.27
N MET A 738 6.63 -34.22 -3.87
CA MET A 738 7.75 -33.63 -4.62
C MET A 738 8.00 -34.35 -5.95
N ASP A 739 7.90 -35.68 -5.97
CA ASP A 739 8.10 -36.49 -7.17
C ASP A 739 7.00 -36.22 -8.22
N LEU A 740 5.74 -36.13 -7.79
CA LEU A 740 4.61 -35.88 -8.69
C LEU A 740 4.55 -34.42 -9.18
N MET A 741 5.06 -33.45 -8.40
CA MET A 741 5.12 -32.02 -8.78
C MET A 741 6.04 -31.79 -9.99
N ALA A 742 7.03 -32.66 -10.22
CA ALA A 742 7.89 -32.57 -11.40
C ALA A 742 7.17 -32.97 -12.70
N LEU A 743 6.04 -33.69 -12.61
CA LEU A 743 5.27 -34.20 -13.75
C LEU A 743 4.03 -33.38 -14.06
N SER A 744 3.30 -32.94 -13.02
CA SER A 744 2.04 -32.21 -13.16
C SER A 744 1.84 -31.24 -11.98
N GLU A 745 0.99 -30.24 -12.16
CA GLU A 745 0.58 -29.32 -11.10
C GLU A 745 -0.57 -29.86 -10.25
N SER A 746 -1.24 -30.95 -10.69
CA SER A 746 -2.39 -31.54 -10.00
C SER A 746 -2.16 -33.01 -9.68
N VAL A 747 -2.71 -33.46 -8.55
CA VAL A 747 -2.70 -34.88 -8.14
C VAL A 747 -4.10 -35.34 -7.81
N SER A 748 -4.51 -36.47 -8.37
CA SER A 748 -5.70 -37.21 -7.97
C SER A 748 -5.33 -38.20 -6.86
N ILE A 749 -5.95 -38.02 -5.70
CA ILE A 749 -5.81 -38.89 -4.53
C ILE A 749 -7.05 -39.78 -4.46
N GLU A 750 -6.85 -41.07 -4.68
CA GLU A 750 -7.89 -42.09 -4.68
C GLU A 750 -7.70 -43.02 -3.49
N ALA A 751 -8.67 -43.06 -2.58
CA ALA A 751 -8.72 -43.99 -1.46
C ALA A 751 -9.71 -45.12 -1.78
N SER A 752 -9.21 -46.35 -1.83
CA SER A 752 -9.97 -47.56 -2.16
C SER A 752 -9.62 -48.72 -1.21
N LYS A 753 -10.33 -49.85 -1.35
CA LYS A 753 -10.02 -51.07 -0.57
C LYS A 753 -8.61 -51.62 -0.83
N ASP A 754 -8.04 -51.35 -2.00
CA ASP A 754 -6.70 -51.82 -2.39
C ASP A 754 -5.58 -50.95 -1.81
N GLY A 755 -5.92 -49.76 -1.30
CA GLY A 755 -4.98 -48.79 -0.75
C GLY A 755 -5.28 -47.36 -1.20
N VAL A 756 -4.32 -46.48 -0.95
CA VAL A 756 -4.37 -45.06 -1.36
C VAL A 756 -3.44 -44.87 -2.54
N LYS A 757 -3.97 -44.31 -3.63
CA LYS A 757 -3.27 -44.09 -4.88
C LYS A 757 -3.18 -42.59 -5.17
N PHE A 758 -1.97 -42.11 -5.37
CA PHE A 758 -1.66 -40.77 -5.85
C PHE A 758 -1.36 -40.87 -7.33
N SER A 759 -2.12 -40.19 -8.17
CA SER A 759 -1.93 -40.22 -9.61
C SER A 759 -1.90 -38.82 -10.21
N CYS A 760 -1.07 -38.60 -11.21
CA CYS A 760 -1.02 -37.36 -11.95
C CYS A 760 -0.88 -37.63 -13.46
N ALA A 761 -1.48 -36.75 -14.25
CA ALA A 761 -1.31 -36.70 -15.69
C ALA A 761 -0.71 -35.34 -16.05
N GLY A 762 0.34 -35.34 -16.85
CA GLY A 762 1.03 -34.13 -17.28
C GLY A 762 1.67 -34.30 -18.66
N ASP A 763 2.15 -33.20 -19.23
CA ASP A 763 2.63 -33.15 -20.62
C ASP A 763 3.86 -34.03 -20.87
N ILE A 764 4.69 -34.21 -19.83
CA ILE A 764 5.91 -35.02 -19.87
C ILE A 764 5.59 -36.52 -19.73
N GLY A 765 4.49 -36.86 -19.05
CA GLY A 765 4.07 -38.23 -18.80
C GLY A 765 3.13 -38.37 -17.60
N ASN A 766 2.69 -39.60 -17.36
CA ASN A 766 1.79 -39.93 -16.26
C ASN A 766 2.57 -40.60 -15.12
N GLY A 767 2.27 -40.21 -13.89
CA GLY A 767 2.85 -40.79 -12.67
C GLY A 767 1.77 -41.38 -11.77
N ALA A 768 2.04 -42.53 -11.14
CA ALA A 768 1.16 -43.09 -10.12
C ALA A 768 1.97 -43.79 -9.02
N VAL A 769 1.62 -43.52 -7.77
CA VAL A 769 2.19 -44.16 -6.58
C VAL A 769 1.04 -44.74 -5.75
N THR A 770 1.12 -46.02 -5.40
CA THR A 770 0.09 -46.69 -4.60
C THR A 770 0.68 -47.18 -3.28
N LEU A 771 0.11 -46.70 -2.18
CA LEU A 771 0.43 -47.12 -0.82
C LEU A 771 -0.64 -48.09 -0.33
N ARG A 772 -0.20 -49.25 0.18
CA ARG A 772 -1.07 -50.23 0.83
C ARG A 772 -0.90 -50.15 2.34
N SER A 773 -1.98 -50.46 3.05
CA SER A 773 -1.96 -50.58 4.51
C SER A 773 -0.92 -51.62 4.93
N HIS A 774 0.00 -51.23 5.80
CA HIS A 774 1.02 -52.13 6.34
C HIS A 774 1.44 -51.70 7.74
N THR A 775 1.67 -52.70 8.59
CA THR A 775 2.11 -52.52 9.97
C THR A 775 3.50 -53.13 10.14
N ASN A 776 4.44 -52.31 10.60
CA ASN A 776 5.80 -52.68 10.92
C ASN A 776 5.96 -52.64 12.45
N VAL A 777 6.23 -53.80 13.06
CA VAL A 777 6.34 -53.95 14.52
C VAL A 777 7.63 -53.30 15.06
N ASP A 778 8.70 -53.27 14.26
CA ASP A 778 10.00 -52.74 14.69
C ASP A 778 10.06 -51.21 14.66
N LYS A 779 9.32 -50.58 13.74
CA LYS A 779 9.27 -49.13 13.54
C LYS A 779 7.84 -48.67 13.25
N PRO A 780 7.01 -48.42 14.29
CA PRO A 780 5.60 -48.05 14.11
C PRO A 780 5.42 -46.71 13.41
N GLU A 781 6.42 -45.84 13.46
CA GLU A 781 6.49 -44.55 12.74
C GLU A 781 6.44 -44.67 11.21
N ASN A 782 6.72 -45.86 10.66
CA ASN A 782 6.67 -46.14 9.23
C ASN A 782 5.35 -46.76 8.78
N ASN A 783 4.41 -47.00 9.70
CA ASN A 783 3.15 -47.67 9.38
C ASN A 783 2.27 -46.81 8.48
N VAL A 784 1.49 -47.48 7.64
CA VAL A 784 0.41 -46.85 6.86
C VAL A 784 -0.89 -47.49 7.31
N GLU A 785 -1.76 -46.68 7.90
CA GLU A 785 -3.09 -47.08 8.37
C GLU A 785 -4.14 -46.37 7.51
N ILE A 786 -5.10 -47.13 7.00
CA ILE A 786 -6.14 -46.62 6.11
C ILE A 786 -7.48 -47.07 6.70
N GLU A 787 -8.25 -46.11 7.18
CA GLU A 787 -9.64 -46.28 7.61
C GLU A 787 -10.53 -45.78 6.48
N LEU A 788 -11.31 -46.68 5.88
CA LEU A 788 -12.15 -46.37 4.72
C LEU A 788 -13.61 -46.70 5.03
N THR A 789 -14.44 -45.67 5.03
CA THR A 789 -15.91 -45.77 5.07
C THR A 789 -16.44 -45.92 3.65
N ASP A 790 -16.10 -44.97 2.77
CA ASP A 790 -16.48 -44.95 1.36
C ASP A 790 -15.28 -44.67 0.46
N SER A 791 -15.30 -45.18 -0.78
CA SER A 791 -14.26 -44.88 -1.77
C SER A 791 -14.36 -43.44 -2.26
N VAL A 792 -13.25 -42.71 -2.25
CA VAL A 792 -13.19 -41.30 -2.64
C VAL A 792 -12.03 -41.08 -3.59
N ALA A 793 -12.27 -40.31 -4.66
CA ALA A 793 -11.25 -39.87 -5.60
C ALA A 793 -11.40 -38.37 -5.81
N LEU A 794 -10.40 -37.59 -5.37
CA LEU A 794 -10.42 -36.13 -5.43
C LEU A 794 -9.10 -35.58 -5.97
N THR A 795 -9.19 -34.51 -6.73
CA THR A 795 -8.02 -33.86 -7.35
C THR A 795 -7.63 -32.62 -6.56
N PHE A 796 -6.34 -32.45 -6.27
CA PHE A 796 -5.80 -31.33 -5.51
C PHE A 796 -4.61 -30.69 -6.24
N SER A 797 -4.32 -29.44 -5.91
CA SER A 797 -3.13 -28.73 -6.40
C SER A 797 -1.89 -29.15 -5.62
N LEU A 798 -0.88 -29.69 -6.33
CA LEU A 798 0.39 -30.14 -5.76
C LEU A 798 1.19 -28.98 -5.15
N LYS A 799 1.01 -27.76 -5.67
CA LYS A 799 1.67 -26.56 -5.14
C LYS A 799 1.34 -26.34 -3.65
N TYR A 800 0.09 -26.53 -3.25
CA TYR A 800 -0.32 -26.40 -1.85
C TYR A 800 0.16 -27.59 -1.00
N LEU A 801 0.04 -28.82 -1.52
CA LEU A 801 0.48 -30.01 -0.80
C LEU A 801 1.99 -29.98 -0.50
N VAL A 802 2.82 -29.53 -1.44
CA VAL A 802 4.26 -29.36 -1.23
C VAL A 802 4.56 -28.28 -0.17
N ASN A 803 3.75 -27.23 -0.09
CA ASN A 803 3.85 -26.26 1.00
C ASN A 803 3.50 -26.88 2.36
N PHE A 804 2.43 -27.68 2.44
CA PHE A 804 2.05 -28.37 3.68
C PHE A 804 3.11 -29.37 4.14
N CYS A 805 3.84 -29.99 3.20
CA CYS A 805 4.97 -30.89 3.50
C CYS A 805 6.17 -30.20 4.19
N LYS A 806 6.18 -28.87 4.33
CA LYS A 806 7.17 -28.17 5.17
C LYS A 806 6.97 -28.47 6.65
N ALA A 807 5.75 -28.87 7.05
CA ALA A 807 5.41 -29.30 8.40
C ALA A 807 5.93 -30.71 8.76
N SER A 808 6.50 -31.49 7.83
CA SER A 808 7.04 -32.83 8.14
C SER A 808 8.14 -32.82 9.22
N GLY A 809 8.76 -31.67 9.51
CA GLY A 809 9.71 -31.52 10.61
C GLY A 809 9.07 -31.49 12.01
N LEU A 810 7.74 -31.33 12.10
CA LEU A 810 6.97 -31.25 13.34
C LEU A 810 6.51 -32.63 13.83
N SER A 811 6.10 -33.50 12.91
CA SER A 811 5.58 -34.84 13.19
C SER A 811 6.18 -35.86 12.24
N GLY A 812 6.55 -37.04 12.75
CA GLY A 812 6.98 -38.17 11.93
C GLY A 812 5.86 -38.79 11.08
N THR A 813 4.60 -38.55 11.46
CA THR A 813 3.40 -39.03 10.77
C THR A 813 2.52 -37.87 10.33
N VAL A 814 1.77 -38.07 9.25
CA VAL A 814 0.76 -37.15 8.71
C VAL A 814 -0.56 -37.89 8.55
N LYS A 815 -1.66 -37.23 8.89
CA LYS A 815 -3.02 -37.75 8.74
C LYS A 815 -3.74 -36.98 7.63
N LEU A 816 -4.25 -37.69 6.63
CA LEU A 816 -5.06 -37.14 5.55
C LEU A 816 -6.51 -37.59 5.73
N CYS A 817 -7.46 -36.66 5.76
CA CYS A 817 -8.88 -36.98 5.80
C CYS A 817 -9.58 -36.44 4.54
N LEU A 818 -10.25 -37.33 3.81
CA LEU A 818 -10.89 -37.05 2.53
C LEU A 818 -12.40 -37.29 2.59
N SER A 819 -13.15 -36.41 1.94
CA SER A 819 -14.60 -36.52 1.73
C SER A 819 -14.98 -35.69 0.49
N PRO A 820 -15.93 -36.12 -0.34
CA PRO A 820 -16.25 -35.42 -1.60
C PRO A 820 -16.81 -33.99 -1.41
N GLU A 821 -17.48 -33.73 -0.30
CA GLU A 821 -18.15 -32.44 -0.02
C GLU A 821 -17.37 -31.53 0.93
N VAL A 822 -16.20 -31.96 1.41
CA VAL A 822 -15.42 -31.27 2.43
C VAL A 822 -13.96 -31.10 1.96
N PRO A 823 -13.29 -29.97 2.25
CA PRO A 823 -11.88 -29.81 1.97
C PRO A 823 -11.02 -30.94 2.54
N LEU A 824 -9.95 -31.29 1.83
CA LEU A 824 -8.93 -32.21 2.33
C LEU A 824 -8.32 -31.65 3.61
N LEU A 825 -8.36 -32.44 4.68
CA LEU A 825 -7.67 -32.13 5.93
C LEU A 825 -6.30 -32.84 5.94
N VAL A 826 -5.24 -32.08 6.11
CA VAL A 826 -3.87 -32.56 6.34
C VAL A 826 -3.45 -32.17 7.75
N GLU A 827 -3.36 -33.14 8.66
CA GLU A 827 -3.05 -32.91 10.07
C GLU A 827 -1.66 -33.45 10.44
N TYR A 828 -0.87 -32.58 11.08
CA TYR A 828 0.38 -32.91 11.75
C TYR A 828 0.16 -32.79 13.27
N ALA A 829 0.23 -33.91 13.97
CA ALA A 829 0.09 -33.94 15.43
C ALA A 829 1.34 -33.38 16.12
N LEU A 830 1.14 -32.56 17.15
CA LEU A 830 2.20 -32.00 18.00
C LEU A 830 2.09 -32.59 19.41
N ALA A 831 3.09 -32.34 20.25
CA ALA A 831 3.06 -32.76 21.64
C ALA A 831 1.88 -32.13 22.41
N GLY A 832 1.33 -32.85 23.40
CA GLY A 832 0.30 -32.31 24.30
C GLY A 832 -1.05 -32.04 23.64
N SER A 833 -1.52 -32.93 22.76
CA SER A 833 -2.78 -32.77 22.00
C SER A 833 -2.86 -31.49 21.15
N SER A 834 -1.71 -30.87 20.86
CA SER A 834 -1.59 -29.73 19.95
C SER A 834 -1.57 -30.23 18.51
N TYR A 835 -1.95 -29.38 17.55
CA TYR A 835 -1.98 -29.78 16.14
C TYR A 835 -1.69 -28.62 15.20
N LEU A 836 -1.23 -28.97 14.00
CA LEU A 836 -1.20 -28.10 12.83
C LEU A 836 -2.00 -28.77 11.71
N ARG A 837 -3.12 -28.14 11.35
CA ARG A 837 -4.08 -28.63 10.35
C ARG A 837 -4.08 -27.69 9.15
N PHE A 838 -4.05 -28.26 7.96
CA PHE A 838 -4.25 -27.56 6.70
C PHE A 838 -5.52 -28.10 6.04
N TYR A 839 -6.35 -27.20 5.53
CA TYR A 839 -7.53 -27.52 4.74
C TYR A 839 -7.30 -27.05 3.32
N LEU A 840 -7.61 -27.90 2.35
CA LEU A 840 -7.42 -27.59 0.93
C LEU A 840 -8.66 -27.98 0.14
N ALA A 841 -9.24 -27.01 -0.56
CA ALA A 841 -10.38 -27.28 -1.44
C ALA A 841 -9.95 -28.19 -2.62
N PRO A 842 -10.78 -29.18 -3.00
CA PRO A 842 -10.55 -29.98 -4.19
C PRO A 842 -10.71 -29.12 -5.45
N LYS A 843 -10.01 -29.48 -6.52
CA LYS A 843 -10.28 -28.95 -7.86
C LYS A 843 -11.53 -29.64 -8.38
N ILE A 844 -12.58 -28.87 -8.63
CA ILE A 844 -13.77 -29.32 -9.34
C ILE A 844 -13.35 -29.45 -10.82
N GLY A 845 -13.59 -30.61 -11.43
CA GLY A 845 -13.36 -30.78 -12.87
C GLY A 845 -14.49 -30.11 -13.66
N ASP A 846 -14.19 -29.59 -14.84
CA ASP A 846 -15.15 -28.92 -15.75
C ASP A 846 -16.27 -29.85 -16.32
N ASP A 847 -16.44 -31.05 -15.76
CA ASP A 847 -17.36 -32.10 -16.24
C ASP A 847 -18.72 -32.12 -15.49
N GLU A 848 -19.09 -31.04 -14.79
CA GLU A 848 -20.46 -30.81 -14.31
C GLU A 848 -21.08 -29.50 -14.83
#